data_AF-A0A1Q3FWP5-F1
#
_entry.id   AF-A0A1Q3FWP5-F1
#
_cell.length_a   1.000
_cell.length_b   1.000
_cell.length_c   1.000
_cell.angle_alpha   90.00
_cell.angle_beta   90.00
_cell.angle_gamma   90.00
#
_symmetry.space_group_name_H-M   'P 1'
#
loop_
_entity.id
_entity.type
_entity.pdbx_description
1 polymer ?
#
loop_
_entity_poly.entity_id
_entity_poly.type
_entity_poly.pdbx_seq_one_letter_code
_entity_poly.pdbx_strand_id
1 'polypeptide(L)'
;MNKSGGGVAVAGMPLLGSILVLLLSSGTARADYENTWNFYYEQPCCGGSSSSGGQHHLRHHRDHVREFQCGKFYYRTFYLDEERDSLYVGAMDRVFRLNLKNVSMTSCERDAIVLDPTSSDIRNCVSKGKSEMFDCKNHIRVIQPMDNGNRLYICGTNAHNPKDVVIYSNLTHLSRSEFVPGIGLGIAKCPYDPLDNSTAIYVHQGNPADLPALYSGTNAEFTKADTVIFRTDLYNMTTGKKVFNFKRTLKYDSKWLDKPNFVGSFDIGEYVYFFFRETAVEYINCGKAVYSRIARVCKKDTGGKNILNQNWATYLKARLNCSIAGEFPFYFNEIQDVYQLPSDKTKFYATFTTSTNGLVGSAVCSFDIGEVHAAFAGKFKEQATSNSAWLPVLNSKIPDPRPGTCVNDTSTLPDSVLNFIRSHPLMDRAVNHEHNNPVFYKRDLVFTKLVVDKIKIDILNQEYTVYYVGTNAGRIYKIVHYLSNGESKSKLLDIFEIAQNEAIQVMEISQSRKSLYVATDYRVKQVDLAMCNRRYDSCYRCVKDPYCGWDKDTNTCKPYELGLLQDVGNETYDICDTSVLKKKIIVTYGQSVHLGCFVKVPEILKDQSVTWYHHSKEKGRYEIKYNPTKYIETTERGLVVISVNEADGGRYDCHLGGSLLCSYNITVDAHRCTPPNKSNDYQKIYSDWCHEFEKYKSAMKTWEKKQAQCSSKQNYSNQHPNDVFQRNPNV
;
A
#
# COMPACT_ATOMS: atom_id res chain seq x y z
N MET A 1 43.31 50.51 22.83
CA MET A 1 43.31 51.68 23.73
C MET A 1 41.87 52.04 24.02
N ASN A 2 41.49 52.04 25.31
CA ASN A 2 40.42 52.83 25.99
C ASN A 2 39.04 52.99 25.31
N LYS A 3 37.88 52.93 25.96
CA LYS A 3 37.41 52.74 27.35
C LYS A 3 35.86 52.86 27.23
N SER A 4 35.10 51.94 27.82
CA SER A 4 34.12 52.18 28.93
C SER A 4 32.90 53.09 28.69
N GLY A 5 31.73 52.61 29.17
CA GLY A 5 30.56 53.39 29.62
C GLY A 5 29.33 53.17 28.74
N GLY A 6 28.14 52.78 29.21
CA GLY A 6 27.56 52.80 30.55
C GLY A 6 26.46 53.87 30.64
N GLY A 7 25.18 53.45 30.53
CA GLY A 7 24.08 54.06 31.29
C GLY A 7 23.04 54.97 30.60
N VAL A 8 21.78 54.52 30.72
CA VAL A 8 20.57 55.28 31.16
C VAL A 8 19.67 56.02 30.13
N ALA A 9 18.47 55.43 30.00
CA ALA A 9 17.09 55.97 29.92
C ALA A 9 16.72 57.18 29.07
N VAL A 10 15.71 56.99 28.19
CA VAL A 10 14.70 58.01 27.87
C VAL A 10 13.32 57.35 27.70
N ALA A 11 12.32 57.96 28.34
CA ALA A 11 10.91 57.60 28.36
C ALA A 11 10.19 57.88 27.02
N GLY A 12 9.10 57.14 26.77
CA GLY A 12 8.17 57.42 25.67
C GLY A 12 7.08 56.36 25.52
N MET A 13 5.99 56.51 26.27
CA MET A 13 4.64 56.11 25.81
C MET A 13 4.16 57.18 24.79
N PRO A 14 3.19 56.96 23.87
CA PRO A 14 2.08 56.00 24.00
C PRO A 14 1.54 55.33 22.69
N LEU A 15 0.60 54.40 22.92
CA LEU A 15 -0.64 54.15 22.16
C LEU A 15 -0.64 53.37 20.83
N LEU A 16 -1.44 52.29 20.90
CA LEU A 16 -2.40 51.74 19.94
C LEU A 16 -1.93 50.71 18.91
N GLY A 17 -2.45 49.50 19.11
CA GLY A 17 -2.81 48.62 18.01
C GLY A 17 -2.44 47.17 18.25
N SER A 18 -3.32 46.39 18.90
CA SER A 18 -3.45 44.94 18.69
C SER A 18 -4.68 44.40 19.44
N ILE A 19 -5.81 44.38 18.74
CA ILE A 19 -6.91 43.45 19.04
C ILE A 19 -6.84 42.35 17.97
N LEU A 20 -7.14 41.13 18.40
CA LEU A 20 -7.44 39.94 17.60
C LEU A 20 -6.23 39.12 17.11
N VAL A 21 -5.81 38.12 17.89
CA VAL A 21 -5.72 36.70 17.51
C VAL A 21 -5.50 35.91 18.80
N LEU A 22 -6.46 35.09 19.24
CA LEU A 22 -6.25 33.98 20.18
C LEU A 22 -7.55 33.19 20.34
N LEU A 23 -7.78 32.22 19.45
CA LEU A 23 -8.69 31.08 19.71
C LEU A 23 -8.27 29.91 18.81
N LEU A 24 -7.32 29.09 19.26
CA LEU A 24 -7.19 27.68 18.84
C LEU A 24 -6.41 26.89 19.90
N SER A 25 -7.13 26.25 20.83
CA SER A 25 -7.07 24.79 21.09
C SER A 25 -7.43 24.39 22.53
N SER A 26 -8.12 23.24 22.61
CA SER A 26 -8.42 22.39 23.77
C SER A 26 -9.60 22.76 24.68
N GLY A 27 -10.73 22.11 24.37
CA GLY A 27 -11.92 22.01 25.21
C GLY A 27 -13.09 21.57 24.34
N THR A 28 -13.56 20.34 24.52
CA THR A 28 -14.80 19.83 23.93
C THR A 28 -15.99 20.64 24.45
N ALA A 29 -16.23 21.79 23.83
CA ALA A 29 -17.51 22.46 23.86
C ALA A 29 -18.32 21.92 22.68
N ARG A 30 -19.34 21.10 22.94
CA ARG A 30 -20.44 20.93 22.00
C ARG A 30 -21.18 22.27 21.95
N ALA A 31 -20.77 23.12 21.01
CA ALA A 31 -21.65 24.14 20.47
C ALA A 31 -22.37 23.47 19.31
N ASP A 32 -23.67 23.24 19.45
CA ASP A 32 -24.52 22.87 18.32
C ASP A 32 -24.50 24.05 17.32
N TYR A 33 -23.75 23.91 16.23
CA TYR A 33 -23.73 24.88 15.14
C TYR A 33 -25.00 24.70 14.29
N GLU A 34 -26.07 25.41 14.61
CA GLU A 34 -27.40 25.27 13.97
C GLU A 34 -27.42 25.53 12.44
N ASN A 35 -26.35 26.05 11.82
CA ASN A 35 -26.29 26.44 10.40
C ASN A 35 -25.22 25.76 9.54
N THR A 36 -24.74 24.58 9.92
CA THR A 36 -23.76 23.80 9.12
C THR A 36 -24.42 22.62 8.45
N TRP A 37 -24.46 22.63 7.11
CA TRP A 37 -25.13 21.59 6.32
C TRP A 37 -24.14 20.82 5.45
N ASN A 38 -24.23 19.49 5.49
CA ASN A 38 -23.46 18.58 4.65
C ASN A 38 -24.39 17.55 3.98
N PHE A 39 -24.01 17.04 2.81
CA PHE A 39 -24.76 16.00 2.09
C PHE A 39 -24.28 14.59 2.46
N TYR A 40 -22.97 14.37 2.37
CA TYR A 40 -22.35 13.07 2.36
C TYR A 40 -21.31 12.96 3.48
N TYR A 41 -21.23 11.79 4.09
CA TYR A 41 -20.24 11.39 5.08
C TYR A 41 -19.66 10.03 4.69
N GLU A 42 -18.60 10.07 3.89
CA GLU A 42 -17.84 8.87 3.52
C GLU A 42 -17.02 8.38 4.73
N GLN A 43 -17.46 7.26 5.32
CA GLN A 43 -16.89 6.72 6.56
C GLN A 43 -15.39 6.47 6.41
N PRO A 44 -14.53 6.91 7.35
CA PRO A 44 -13.10 6.60 7.31
C PRO A 44 -12.87 5.09 7.25
N CYS A 45 -11.95 4.66 6.39
CA CYS A 45 -11.48 3.28 6.32
C CYS A 45 -9.95 3.27 6.37
N CYS A 46 -9.28 2.33 7.01
CA CYS A 46 -9.73 1.13 7.73
C CYS A 46 -8.95 0.96 9.06
N GLY A 47 -8.28 2.02 9.51
CA GLY A 47 -7.53 2.11 10.75
C GLY A 47 -8.52 2.44 11.86
N GLY A 48 -8.95 1.42 12.60
CA GLY A 48 -9.96 1.58 13.64
C GLY A 48 -9.61 2.69 14.63
N SER A 49 -10.62 3.43 15.07
CA SER A 49 -10.54 4.41 16.15
C SER A 49 -10.33 3.72 17.50
N SER A 50 -9.08 3.42 17.85
CA SER A 50 -8.74 3.01 19.22
C SER A 50 -8.30 4.19 20.10
N SER A 51 -8.60 5.44 19.72
CA SER A 51 -8.19 6.64 20.48
C SER A 51 -9.25 7.74 20.63
N SER A 52 -10.52 7.51 20.30
CA SER A 52 -11.61 8.44 20.64
C SER A 52 -12.69 7.72 21.42
N GLY A 53 -12.72 7.96 22.74
CA GLY A 53 -13.73 7.47 23.67
C GLY A 53 -15.12 8.04 23.39
N GLY A 54 -15.81 7.49 22.40
CA GLY A 54 -17.21 7.73 22.12
C GLY A 54 -17.98 6.42 22.14
N GLN A 55 -18.45 6.00 23.31
CA GLN A 55 -19.59 5.08 23.39
C GLN A 55 -20.80 5.82 22.82
N HIS A 56 -21.29 5.40 21.64
CA HIS A 56 -22.70 5.17 21.29
C HIS A 56 -22.94 5.26 19.77
N HIS A 57 -23.71 4.27 19.29
CA HIS A 57 -24.40 4.16 17.99
C HIS A 57 -23.65 3.57 16.79
N LEU A 58 -23.69 2.24 16.66
CA LEU A 58 -24.51 1.51 15.67
C LEU A 58 -24.26 -0.01 15.80
N ARG A 59 -25.12 -0.69 16.55
CA ARG A 59 -25.30 -2.15 16.47
C ARG A 59 -26.03 -2.45 15.16
N HIS A 60 -25.51 -3.44 14.41
CA HIS A 60 -26.03 -4.01 13.15
C HIS A 60 -25.41 -3.50 11.84
N HIS A 61 -24.12 -3.79 11.56
CA HIS A 61 -23.66 -4.05 10.19
C HIS A 61 -22.46 -5.02 10.22
N ARG A 62 -22.33 -5.88 9.20
CA ARG A 62 -21.15 -6.76 9.04
C ARG A 62 -19.90 -5.87 9.02
N ASP A 63 -18.94 -6.16 9.89
CA ASP A 63 -17.66 -5.46 9.88
C ASP A 63 -16.86 -5.84 8.63
N HIS A 64 -16.94 -4.98 7.61
CA HIS A 64 -16.18 -5.05 6.36
C HIS A 64 -14.65 -4.94 6.58
N VAL A 65 -14.23 -4.61 7.80
CA VAL A 65 -12.83 -4.56 8.23
C VAL A 65 -12.70 -5.37 9.50
N ARG A 66 -11.83 -6.37 9.47
CA ARG A 66 -11.55 -7.29 10.59
C ARG A 66 -10.07 -7.26 10.90
N GLU A 67 -9.72 -7.56 12.15
CA GLU A 67 -8.34 -7.47 12.63
C GLU A 67 -7.97 -8.67 13.49
N PHE A 68 -6.74 -9.14 13.32
CA PHE A 68 -6.08 -10.12 14.17
C PHE A 68 -4.76 -9.52 14.69
N GLN A 69 -4.59 -9.53 16.00
CA GLN A 69 -3.41 -8.98 16.67
C GLN A 69 -3.13 -9.76 17.96
N CYS A 70 -1.91 -10.29 18.08
CA CYS A 70 -1.42 -10.95 19.29
C CYS A 70 -0.25 -10.19 19.95
N GLY A 71 0.11 -9.02 19.41
CA GLY A 71 1.30 -8.26 19.77
C GLY A 71 2.19 -7.98 18.56
N LYS A 72 3.34 -7.36 18.78
CA LYS A 72 4.33 -7.06 17.72
C LYS A 72 5.14 -8.32 17.39
N PHE A 73 4.56 -9.18 16.56
CA PHE A 73 5.19 -10.43 16.12
C PHE A 73 5.75 -10.38 14.70
N TYR A 74 5.83 -9.23 14.03
CA TYR A 74 6.45 -9.14 12.70
C TYR A 74 5.79 -10.09 11.69
N TYR A 75 4.49 -9.93 11.45
CA TYR A 75 3.70 -10.75 10.52
C TYR A 75 4.12 -10.45 9.07
N ARG A 76 4.98 -11.29 8.49
CA ARG A 76 5.69 -10.96 7.23
C ARG A 76 5.62 -12.02 6.15
N THR A 77 5.03 -13.18 6.42
CA THR A 77 4.90 -14.27 5.44
C THR A 77 3.47 -14.77 5.40
N PHE A 78 2.86 -14.78 4.23
CA PHE A 78 1.53 -15.35 4.02
C PHE A 78 1.61 -16.61 3.16
N TYR A 79 0.72 -17.56 3.45
CA TYR A 79 0.35 -18.62 2.54
C TYR A 79 -1.17 -18.79 2.62
N LEU A 80 -1.85 -18.55 1.51
CA LEU A 80 -3.30 -18.64 1.38
C LEU A 80 -3.71 -20.04 0.91
N ASP A 81 -4.59 -20.70 1.67
CA ASP A 81 -5.23 -21.96 1.29
C ASP A 81 -6.76 -21.77 1.34
N GLU A 82 -7.34 -21.48 0.17
CA GLU A 82 -8.79 -21.27 0.05
C GLU A 82 -9.59 -22.56 0.24
N GLU A 83 -9.03 -23.73 -0.11
CA GLU A 83 -9.70 -25.03 0.04
C GLU A 83 -9.95 -25.36 1.51
N ARG A 84 -9.00 -25.01 2.38
CA ARG A 84 -9.07 -25.23 3.84
C ARG A 84 -9.55 -24.00 4.62
N ASP A 85 -10.06 -22.98 3.94
CA ASP A 85 -10.51 -21.70 4.54
C ASP A 85 -9.47 -21.11 5.52
N SER A 86 -8.20 -21.19 5.17
CA SER A 86 -7.08 -20.89 6.07
C SER A 86 -6.08 -19.92 5.45
N LEU A 87 -5.71 -18.88 6.22
CA LEU A 87 -4.57 -18.02 5.92
C LEU A 87 -3.46 -18.32 6.92
N TYR A 88 -2.37 -18.94 6.45
CA TYR A 88 -1.20 -19.19 7.28
C TYR A 88 -0.31 -17.95 7.33
N VAL A 89 0.05 -17.54 8.54
CA VAL A 89 0.83 -16.32 8.79
C VAL A 89 2.10 -16.67 9.55
N GLY A 90 3.24 -16.50 8.89
CA GLY A 90 4.56 -16.59 9.49
C GLY A 90 4.92 -15.30 10.21
N ALA A 91 5.31 -15.45 11.47
CA ALA A 91 5.64 -14.36 12.38
C ALA A 91 6.92 -14.70 13.17
N MET A 92 7.25 -13.89 14.17
CA MET A 92 8.33 -14.12 15.11
C MET A 92 7.94 -15.25 16.07
N ASP A 93 8.75 -16.30 16.04
CA ASP A 93 8.66 -17.54 16.79
C ASP A 93 7.40 -18.39 16.53
N ARG A 94 6.52 -17.97 15.61
CA ARG A 94 5.19 -18.58 15.46
C ARG A 94 4.73 -18.67 14.02
N VAL A 95 3.89 -19.68 13.76
CA VAL A 95 3.00 -19.72 12.61
C VAL A 95 1.56 -19.73 13.12
N PHE A 96 0.74 -18.83 12.60
CA PHE A 96 -0.70 -18.77 12.87
C PHE A 96 -1.48 -19.36 11.70
N ARG A 97 -2.62 -19.97 11.99
CA ARG A 97 -3.61 -20.42 11.00
C ARG A 97 -4.87 -19.60 11.21
N LEU A 98 -4.97 -18.48 10.50
CA LEU A 98 -6.12 -17.59 10.61
C LEU A 98 -7.32 -18.18 9.88
N ASN A 99 -8.52 -18.00 10.45
CA ASN A 99 -9.75 -18.26 9.74
C ASN A 99 -9.88 -17.26 8.58
N LEU A 100 -9.90 -17.78 7.35
CA LEU A 100 -9.90 -16.93 6.15
C LEU A 100 -11.21 -16.14 6.04
N LYS A 101 -12.35 -16.76 6.36
CA LYS A 101 -13.64 -16.05 6.35
C LYS A 101 -13.68 -14.88 7.32
N ASN A 102 -13.13 -14.97 8.53
CA ASN A 102 -13.05 -13.89 9.50
C ASN A 102 -11.83 -14.03 10.42
N VAL A 103 -10.80 -13.24 10.15
CA VAL A 103 -9.52 -13.32 10.90
C VAL A 103 -9.69 -13.05 12.40
N SER A 104 -10.67 -12.24 12.81
CA SER A 104 -10.92 -11.90 14.22
C SER A 104 -11.48 -13.06 15.04
N MET A 105 -11.92 -14.15 14.42
CA MET A 105 -12.35 -15.36 15.12
C MET A 105 -11.18 -16.26 15.53
N THR A 106 -9.97 -15.92 15.07
CA THR A 106 -8.76 -16.71 15.34
C THR A 106 -8.23 -16.42 16.73
N SER A 107 -7.86 -17.47 17.47
CA SER A 107 -7.24 -17.37 18.79
C SER A 107 -5.71 -17.35 18.67
N CYS A 108 -5.06 -16.43 19.37
CA CYS A 108 -3.61 -16.33 19.45
C CYS A 108 -2.91 -17.58 20.03
N GLU A 109 -3.61 -18.36 20.87
CA GLU A 109 -3.04 -19.50 21.59
C GLU A 109 -3.37 -20.83 20.91
N ARG A 110 -4.63 -21.01 20.49
CA ARG A 110 -5.10 -22.28 19.93
C ARG A 110 -4.71 -22.46 18.46
N ASP A 111 -4.77 -21.39 17.68
CA ASP A 111 -4.62 -21.46 16.22
C ASP A 111 -3.18 -21.08 15.80
N ALA A 112 -2.20 -21.45 16.63
CA ALA A 112 -0.80 -21.15 16.46
C ALA A 112 0.09 -22.33 16.85
N ILE A 113 1.24 -22.44 16.19
CA ILE A 113 2.36 -23.30 16.63
C ILE A 113 3.56 -22.44 16.97
N VAL A 114 4.20 -22.77 18.09
CA VAL A 114 5.41 -22.10 18.58
C VAL A 114 6.63 -22.86 18.07
N LEU A 115 7.56 -22.12 17.46
CA LEU A 115 8.79 -22.61 16.86
C LEU A 115 9.99 -21.81 17.41
N ASP A 116 10.08 -21.68 18.72
CA ASP A 116 11.17 -20.95 19.39
C ASP A 116 12.55 -21.56 19.06
N PRO A 117 13.60 -20.73 18.91
CA PRO A 117 14.97 -21.21 18.87
C PRO A 117 15.36 -21.92 20.17
N THR A 118 16.33 -22.83 20.10
CA THR A 118 16.86 -23.46 21.31
C THR A 118 17.64 -22.43 22.15
N SER A 119 17.71 -22.61 23.47
CA SER A 119 18.52 -21.73 24.33
C SER A 119 19.99 -21.69 23.91
N SER A 120 20.50 -22.76 23.27
CA SER A 120 21.85 -22.77 22.71
C SER A 120 21.98 -21.86 21.49
N ASP A 121 21.01 -21.91 20.57
CA ASP A 121 21.00 -21.04 19.38
C ASP A 121 20.90 -19.56 19.78
N ILE A 122 20.06 -19.23 20.77
CA ILE A 122 19.93 -17.86 21.31
C ILE A 122 21.28 -17.39 21.88
N ARG A 123 21.92 -18.18 22.77
CA ARG A 123 23.23 -17.82 23.33
C ARG A 123 24.30 -17.64 22.26
N ASN A 124 24.32 -18.51 21.25
CA ASN A 124 25.26 -18.45 20.14
C ASN A 124 25.02 -17.23 19.22
N CYS A 125 23.78 -16.79 19.09
CA CYS A 125 23.42 -15.59 18.34
C CYS A 125 23.81 -14.32 19.11
N VAL A 126 23.50 -14.26 20.40
CA VAL A 126 23.84 -13.13 21.27
C VAL A 126 25.35 -12.97 21.40
N SER A 127 26.11 -14.07 21.50
CA SER A 127 27.58 -14.01 21.54
C SER A 127 28.22 -13.44 20.26
N LYS A 128 27.48 -13.43 19.13
CA LYS A 128 27.87 -12.76 17.87
C LYS A 128 27.44 -11.28 17.82
N GLY A 129 26.94 -10.72 18.93
CA GLY A 129 26.58 -9.30 19.05
C GLY A 129 25.20 -8.93 18.49
N LYS A 130 24.31 -9.91 18.31
CA LYS A 130 22.95 -9.71 17.79
C LYS A 130 21.92 -9.51 18.91
N SER A 131 20.84 -8.79 18.61
CA SER A 131 19.78 -8.49 19.58
C SER A 131 19.01 -9.74 20.02
N GLU A 132 18.98 -10.01 21.33
CA GLU A 132 18.20 -11.13 21.87
C GLU A 132 16.69 -10.98 21.63
N MET A 133 16.20 -9.74 21.63
CA MET A 133 14.76 -9.44 21.56
C MET A 133 14.19 -9.52 20.14
N PHE A 134 15.03 -9.52 19.10
CA PHE A 134 14.58 -9.50 17.71
C PHE A 134 15.43 -10.41 16.81
N ASP A 135 16.74 -10.17 16.70
CA ASP A 135 17.62 -10.92 15.78
C ASP A 135 17.73 -12.39 16.18
N CYS A 136 17.83 -12.67 17.48
CA CYS A 136 17.99 -14.02 18.03
C CYS A 136 16.66 -14.73 18.29
N LYS A 137 15.63 -14.39 17.50
CA LYS A 137 14.33 -15.07 17.45
C LYS A 137 14.22 -15.90 16.17
N ASN A 138 13.25 -16.80 16.12
CA ASN A 138 12.96 -17.56 14.90
C ASN A 138 11.90 -16.84 14.07
N HIS A 139 12.33 -16.03 13.10
CA HIS A 139 11.40 -15.37 12.21
C HIS A 139 11.05 -16.28 11.04
N ILE A 140 9.78 -16.64 10.92
CA ILE A 140 9.31 -17.49 9.82
C ILE A 140 9.34 -16.69 8.52
N ARG A 141 9.93 -17.27 7.47
CA ARG A 141 10.18 -16.61 6.18
C ARG A 141 9.65 -17.39 4.98
N VAL A 142 9.44 -18.69 5.14
CA VAL A 142 8.88 -19.56 4.10
C VAL A 142 7.75 -20.39 4.70
N ILE A 143 6.60 -20.40 4.03
CA ILE A 143 5.50 -21.34 4.25
C ILE A 143 5.06 -21.81 2.86
N GLN A 144 5.14 -23.11 2.59
CA GLN A 144 4.78 -23.69 1.30
C GLN A 144 3.99 -25.00 1.50
N PRO A 145 3.01 -25.29 0.63
CA PRO A 145 2.26 -26.53 0.71
C PRO A 145 3.12 -27.73 0.32
N MET A 146 2.87 -28.84 1.01
CA MET A 146 3.35 -30.17 0.67
C MET A 146 2.17 -31.13 0.62
N ASP A 147 2.28 -32.18 -0.19
CA ASP A 147 1.30 -33.27 -0.27
C ASP A 147 -0.14 -32.76 -0.45
N ASN A 148 -0.36 -31.91 -1.47
CA ASN A 148 -1.64 -31.26 -1.77
C ASN A 148 -2.22 -30.46 -0.58
N GLY A 149 -1.35 -29.81 0.18
CA GLY A 149 -1.71 -28.95 1.32
C GLY A 149 -2.02 -29.71 2.61
N ASN A 150 -1.78 -31.02 2.67
CA ASN A 150 -1.91 -31.78 3.92
C ASN A 150 -0.78 -31.48 4.89
N ARG A 151 0.39 -31.11 4.36
CA ARG A 151 1.56 -30.70 5.12
C ARG A 151 2.03 -29.32 4.67
N LEU A 152 2.79 -28.66 5.54
CA LEU A 152 3.42 -27.39 5.28
C LEU A 152 4.93 -27.53 5.47
N TYR A 153 5.68 -27.13 4.45
CA TYR A 153 7.11 -26.85 4.56
C TYR A 153 7.27 -25.44 5.13
N ILE A 154 8.04 -25.32 6.22
CA ILE A 154 8.26 -24.06 6.92
C ILE A 154 9.76 -23.86 7.12
N CYS A 155 10.25 -22.64 6.87
CA CYS A 155 11.64 -22.26 7.16
C CYS A 155 11.68 -20.91 7.88
N GLY A 156 12.49 -20.82 8.92
CA GLY A 156 12.70 -19.59 9.68
C GLY A 156 14.17 -19.32 10.00
N THR A 157 14.46 -18.07 10.37
CA THR A 157 15.82 -17.58 10.63
C THR A 157 16.50 -18.27 11.81
N ASN A 158 15.70 -18.80 12.75
CA ASN A 158 16.11 -19.54 13.94
C ASN A 158 17.36 -18.94 14.61
N ALA A 159 17.27 -17.68 15.03
CA ALA A 159 18.34 -16.93 15.68
C ALA A 159 19.67 -16.92 14.88
N HIS A 160 19.62 -16.47 13.63
CA HIS A 160 20.78 -16.50 12.73
C HIS A 160 21.38 -17.92 12.55
N ASN A 161 20.53 -18.94 12.56
CA ASN A 161 20.88 -20.33 12.26
C ASN A 161 19.72 -21.01 11.52
N PRO A 162 19.47 -20.66 10.24
CA PRO A 162 18.26 -21.01 9.51
C PRO A 162 17.89 -22.49 9.63
N LYS A 163 16.62 -22.74 9.93
CA LYS A 163 16.09 -24.09 10.19
C LYS A 163 14.76 -24.27 9.49
N ASP A 164 14.61 -25.40 8.82
CA ASP A 164 13.37 -25.84 8.20
C ASP A 164 12.74 -27.02 8.93
N VAL A 165 11.42 -27.08 8.87
CA VAL A 165 10.58 -28.13 9.45
C VAL A 165 9.41 -28.44 8.52
N VAL A 166 8.88 -29.65 8.61
CA VAL A 166 7.61 -30.01 7.98
C VAL A 166 6.61 -30.32 9.09
N ILE A 167 5.40 -29.77 8.97
CA ILE A 167 4.31 -29.98 9.92
C ILE A 167 3.01 -30.30 9.18
N TYR A 168 1.98 -30.76 9.88
CA TYR A 168 0.65 -30.89 9.30
C TYR A 168 -0.02 -29.51 9.16
N SER A 169 -0.97 -29.40 8.24
CA SER A 169 -1.73 -28.16 7.99
C SER A 169 -2.58 -27.70 9.18
N ASN A 170 -2.91 -28.58 10.12
CA ASN A 170 -3.56 -28.19 11.39
C ASN A 170 -2.59 -27.58 12.42
N LEU A 171 -1.35 -27.26 12.04
CA LEU A 171 -0.29 -26.74 12.90
C LEU A 171 0.16 -27.71 14.01
N THR A 172 0.24 -29.00 13.70
CA THR A 172 0.81 -30.02 14.61
C THR A 172 2.08 -30.63 14.03
N HIS A 173 3.05 -30.95 14.89
CA HIS A 173 4.27 -31.62 14.47
C HIS A 173 3.97 -33.01 13.88
N LEU A 174 4.77 -33.41 12.90
CA LEU A 174 4.76 -34.80 12.42
C LEU A 174 5.10 -35.76 13.56
N SER A 175 4.60 -37.00 13.47
CA SER A 175 5.03 -38.07 14.37
C SER A 175 6.54 -38.26 14.29
N ARG A 176 7.19 -38.65 15.41
CA ARG A 176 8.63 -38.96 15.44
C ARG A 176 9.03 -40.08 14.47
N SER A 177 8.08 -40.93 14.08
CA SER A 177 8.28 -41.99 13.08
C SER A 177 8.25 -41.48 11.64
N GLU A 178 7.68 -40.29 11.40
CA GLU A 178 7.58 -39.69 10.08
C GLU A 178 8.80 -38.82 9.80
N PHE A 179 9.81 -39.44 9.19
CA PHE A 179 11.01 -38.74 8.76
C PHE A 179 10.84 -38.16 7.36
N VAL A 180 11.07 -36.86 7.20
CA VAL A 180 11.12 -36.21 5.88
C VAL A 180 12.58 -35.96 5.52
N PRO A 181 13.11 -36.58 4.44
CA PRO A 181 14.52 -36.47 4.09
C PRO A 181 14.89 -35.04 3.66
N GLY A 182 16.10 -34.60 4.02
CA GLY A 182 16.63 -33.29 3.63
C GLY A 182 16.13 -32.11 4.46
N ILE A 183 15.33 -32.35 5.50
CA ILE A 183 14.80 -31.34 6.43
C ILE A 183 15.69 -31.21 7.67
N GLY A 184 15.84 -29.98 8.17
CA GLY A 184 16.51 -29.65 9.43
C GLY A 184 17.55 -28.54 9.30
N LEU A 185 18.21 -28.41 8.15
CA LEU A 185 19.13 -27.31 7.85
C LEU A 185 18.49 -26.36 6.83
N GLY A 186 18.22 -25.12 7.25
CA GLY A 186 17.58 -24.08 6.45
C GLY A 186 18.56 -23.19 5.66
N ILE A 187 19.87 -23.46 5.73
CA ILE A 187 20.89 -22.68 5.02
C ILE A 187 20.57 -22.66 3.52
N ALA A 188 20.63 -21.47 2.91
CA ALA A 188 20.23 -21.19 1.53
C ALA A 188 18.73 -21.42 1.21
N LYS A 189 17.92 -21.98 2.12
CA LYS A 189 16.47 -22.17 1.97
C LYS A 189 15.67 -20.97 2.48
N CYS A 190 16.15 -20.33 3.55
CA CYS A 190 15.63 -19.08 4.10
C CYS A 190 16.77 -18.25 4.72
N PRO A 191 16.58 -16.94 5.02
CA PRO A 191 17.68 -16.05 5.41
C PRO A 191 18.12 -16.25 6.86
N TYR A 192 19.34 -15.78 7.16
CA TYR A 192 19.86 -15.65 8.52
C TYR A 192 19.27 -14.45 9.26
N ASP A 193 19.18 -13.30 8.57
CA ASP A 193 18.75 -12.04 9.15
C ASP A 193 17.24 -11.83 8.93
N PRO A 194 16.47 -11.45 9.96
CA PRO A 194 15.03 -11.18 9.83
C PRO A 194 14.68 -10.07 8.84
N LEU A 195 15.59 -9.14 8.55
CA LEU A 195 15.35 -8.00 7.67
C LEU A 195 15.73 -8.28 6.20
N ASP A 196 16.32 -9.45 5.90
CA ASP A 196 16.68 -9.80 4.53
C ASP A 196 15.44 -10.09 3.68
N ASN A 197 15.40 -9.46 2.50
CA ASN A 197 14.40 -9.74 1.47
C ASN A 197 14.78 -11.03 0.75
N SER A 198 13.98 -12.08 0.95
CA SER A 198 14.16 -13.42 0.40
C SER A 198 12.87 -13.90 -0.26
N THR A 199 12.98 -14.90 -1.12
CA THR A 199 11.83 -15.56 -1.75
C THR A 199 12.07 -17.06 -1.82
N ALA A 200 11.01 -17.85 -1.78
CA ALA A 200 11.09 -19.27 -2.03
C ALA A 200 9.76 -19.80 -2.57
N ILE A 201 9.84 -20.84 -3.40
CA ILE A 201 8.70 -21.57 -3.96
C ILE A 201 8.99 -23.06 -3.95
N TYR A 202 8.02 -23.86 -3.53
CA TYR A 202 8.12 -25.31 -3.52
C TYR A 202 7.54 -25.86 -4.84
N VAL A 203 8.41 -26.46 -5.65
CA VAL A 203 8.05 -26.98 -6.97
C VAL A 203 7.83 -28.48 -6.87
N HIS A 204 6.60 -28.92 -7.12
CA HIS A 204 6.22 -30.33 -7.03
C HIS A 204 6.59 -31.14 -8.28
N GLN A 205 6.52 -30.51 -9.46
CA GLN A 205 6.62 -31.21 -10.75
C GLN A 205 7.54 -30.49 -11.75
N GLY A 206 8.12 -31.26 -12.66
CA GLY A 206 9.00 -30.82 -13.75
C GLY A 206 10.49 -30.80 -13.41
N ASN A 207 10.85 -31.09 -12.17
CA ASN A 207 12.23 -31.26 -11.72
C ASN A 207 12.84 -32.58 -12.25
N PRO A 208 14.17 -32.79 -12.14
CA PRO A 208 14.80 -34.05 -12.50
C PRO A 208 14.16 -35.24 -11.76
N ALA A 209 13.81 -36.28 -12.53
CA ALA A 209 13.04 -37.44 -12.07
C ALA A 209 11.71 -37.09 -11.38
N ASP A 210 11.13 -35.92 -11.69
CA ASP A 210 9.89 -35.39 -11.14
C ASP A 210 9.85 -35.33 -9.60
N LEU A 211 11.02 -35.12 -8.99
CA LEU A 211 11.17 -35.04 -7.54
C LEU A 211 10.88 -33.63 -7.03
N PRO A 212 10.16 -33.46 -5.91
CA PRO A 212 9.84 -32.15 -5.39
C PRO A 212 11.08 -31.44 -4.85
N ALA A 213 11.11 -30.11 -4.96
CA ALA A 213 12.25 -29.30 -4.54
C ALA A 213 11.82 -27.90 -4.09
N LEU A 214 12.51 -27.36 -3.10
CA LEU A 214 12.41 -25.93 -2.81
C LEU A 214 13.41 -25.16 -3.68
N TYR A 215 12.91 -24.13 -4.36
CA TYR A 215 13.69 -23.11 -5.02
C TYR A 215 13.68 -21.85 -4.16
N SER A 216 14.84 -21.23 -3.94
CA SER A 216 14.96 -20.08 -3.03
C SER A 216 15.97 -19.05 -3.52
N GLY A 217 15.69 -17.78 -3.24
CA GLY A 217 16.61 -16.66 -3.39
C GLY A 217 16.82 -16.02 -2.01
N THR A 218 18.03 -16.12 -1.47
CA THR A 218 18.33 -15.64 -0.11
C THR A 218 19.83 -15.37 0.08
N ASN A 219 20.21 -14.98 1.30
CA ASN A 219 21.60 -14.96 1.75
C ASN A 219 21.93 -16.24 2.54
N ALA A 220 22.96 -16.96 2.11
CA ALA A 220 23.35 -18.25 2.67
C ALA A 220 24.41 -18.14 3.79
N GLU A 221 24.81 -16.93 4.17
CA GLU A 221 25.86 -16.73 5.17
C GLU A 221 25.50 -15.63 6.18
N PHE A 222 25.95 -15.79 7.43
CA PHE A 222 25.75 -14.82 8.51
C PHE A 222 26.34 -13.43 8.20
N THR A 223 27.47 -13.39 7.50
CA THR A 223 28.18 -12.15 7.11
C THR A 223 27.49 -11.40 5.96
N LYS A 224 26.43 -11.99 5.39
CA LYS A 224 25.71 -11.52 4.20
C LYS A 224 26.53 -11.50 2.90
N ALA A 225 27.71 -12.12 2.87
CA ALA A 225 28.58 -12.13 1.70
C ALA A 225 28.16 -13.13 0.60
N ASP A 226 27.35 -14.14 0.93
CA ASP A 226 26.98 -15.23 0.02
C ASP A 226 25.49 -15.19 -0.38
N THR A 227 25.14 -14.27 -1.26
CA THR A 227 23.80 -14.22 -1.85
C THR A 227 23.63 -15.29 -2.93
N VAL A 228 22.53 -16.03 -2.91
CA VAL A 228 22.35 -17.24 -3.72
C VAL A 228 20.92 -17.37 -4.25
N ILE A 229 20.80 -17.83 -5.51
CA ILE A 229 19.61 -18.52 -6.00
C ILE A 229 19.90 -20.02 -5.97
N PHE A 230 19.07 -20.78 -5.27
CA PHE A 230 19.33 -22.13 -4.82
C PHE A 230 18.16 -23.07 -5.13
N ARG A 231 18.46 -24.35 -5.32
CA ARG A 231 17.50 -25.46 -5.25
C ARG A 231 18.04 -26.53 -4.34
N THR A 232 17.20 -27.05 -3.45
CA THR A 232 17.56 -28.10 -2.52
C THR A 232 18.03 -29.38 -3.21
N ASP A 233 18.75 -30.21 -2.46
CA ASP A 233 18.96 -31.61 -2.82
C ASP A 233 17.61 -32.27 -3.14
N LEU A 234 17.59 -33.13 -4.16
CA LEU A 234 16.39 -33.87 -4.56
C LEU A 234 16.42 -35.24 -3.91
N TYR A 235 15.42 -35.50 -3.07
CA TYR A 235 15.26 -36.77 -2.37
C TYR A 235 14.09 -37.54 -2.98
N ASN A 236 14.27 -38.85 -3.09
CA ASN A 236 13.14 -39.73 -3.26
C ASN A 236 12.45 -39.88 -1.90
N MET A 237 11.28 -39.27 -1.75
CA MET A 237 10.57 -39.18 -0.46
C MET A 237 10.17 -40.54 0.12
N THR A 238 9.99 -41.57 -0.72
CA THR A 238 9.62 -42.93 -0.28
C THR A 238 10.80 -43.71 0.26
N THR A 239 11.96 -43.63 -0.40
CA THR A 239 13.17 -44.39 -0.04
C THR A 239 14.12 -43.61 0.88
N GLY A 240 13.93 -42.30 1.01
CA GLY A 240 14.83 -41.40 1.75
C GLY A 240 16.17 -41.13 1.06
N LYS A 241 16.42 -41.71 -0.12
CA LYS A 241 17.71 -41.59 -0.82
C LYS A 241 17.82 -40.24 -1.53
N LYS A 242 18.96 -39.57 -1.37
CA LYS A 242 19.35 -38.42 -2.20
C LYS A 242 19.65 -38.87 -3.62
N VAL A 243 18.95 -38.31 -4.60
CA VAL A 243 19.07 -38.65 -6.04
C VAL A 243 19.90 -37.60 -6.78
N PHE A 244 19.62 -36.31 -6.55
CA PHE A 244 20.39 -35.22 -7.16
C PHE A 244 20.90 -34.25 -6.09
N ASN A 245 22.09 -33.69 -6.31
CA ASN A 245 22.63 -32.64 -5.46
C ASN A 245 21.93 -31.29 -5.71
N PHE A 246 21.98 -30.43 -4.71
CA PHE A 246 21.53 -29.04 -4.75
C PHE A 246 22.17 -28.28 -5.91
N LYS A 247 21.46 -27.28 -6.41
CA LYS A 247 21.96 -26.33 -7.42
C LYS A 247 22.06 -24.93 -6.82
N ARG A 248 23.07 -24.18 -7.23
CA ARG A 248 23.27 -22.80 -6.76
C ARG A 248 23.88 -21.87 -7.81
N THR A 249 23.67 -20.57 -7.66
CA THR A 249 24.45 -19.57 -8.41
C THR A 249 25.93 -19.62 -8.03
N LEU A 250 26.79 -19.13 -8.94
CA LEU A 250 28.23 -19.13 -8.72
C LEU A 250 28.60 -18.24 -7.52
N LYS A 251 29.38 -18.79 -6.58
CA LYS A 251 29.74 -18.10 -5.34
C LYS A 251 30.70 -16.95 -5.65
N TYR A 252 30.46 -15.78 -5.05
CA TYR A 252 31.32 -14.60 -5.15
C TYR A 252 31.50 -14.03 -6.57
N ASP A 253 30.61 -14.35 -7.51
CA ASP A 253 30.61 -13.76 -8.85
C ASP A 253 29.51 -12.68 -8.96
N SER A 254 29.94 -11.42 -9.02
CA SER A 254 29.03 -10.26 -9.10
C SER A 254 28.28 -10.16 -10.42
N LYS A 255 28.75 -10.80 -11.51
CA LYS A 255 27.99 -10.87 -12.77
C LYS A 255 26.73 -11.70 -12.58
N TRP A 256 26.75 -12.69 -11.70
CA TRP A 256 25.60 -13.53 -11.39
C TRP A 256 24.64 -12.84 -10.45
N LEU A 257 25.11 -12.40 -9.28
CA LEU A 257 24.34 -11.67 -8.26
C LEU A 257 25.24 -10.66 -7.54
N ASP A 258 24.80 -9.40 -7.43
CA ASP A 258 25.51 -8.37 -6.64
C ASP A 258 24.59 -7.67 -5.64
N LYS A 259 24.60 -8.15 -4.39
CA LYS A 259 23.76 -7.68 -3.28
C LYS A 259 22.25 -7.64 -3.64
N PRO A 260 21.68 -8.74 -4.16
CA PRO A 260 20.26 -8.81 -4.48
C PRO A 260 19.35 -8.67 -3.25
N ASN A 261 18.21 -8.01 -3.46
CA ASN A 261 17.04 -8.06 -2.59
C ASN A 261 15.91 -8.75 -3.36
N PHE A 262 15.51 -9.95 -2.92
CA PHE A 262 14.52 -10.76 -3.62
C PHE A 262 13.10 -10.33 -3.25
N VAL A 263 12.21 -10.29 -4.24
CA VAL A 263 10.83 -9.81 -4.07
C VAL A 263 9.78 -10.85 -4.43
N GLY A 264 10.11 -11.88 -5.22
CA GLY A 264 9.18 -12.95 -5.56
C GLY A 264 9.79 -14.04 -6.43
N SER A 265 9.15 -15.21 -6.49
CA SER A 265 9.51 -16.32 -7.36
C SER A 265 8.28 -17.10 -7.81
N PHE A 266 8.30 -17.61 -9.03
CA PHE A 266 7.14 -18.25 -9.67
C PHE A 266 7.53 -19.49 -10.45
N ASP A 267 6.66 -20.50 -10.38
CA ASP A 267 6.74 -21.75 -11.13
C ASP A 267 5.83 -21.65 -12.37
N ILE A 268 6.45 -21.59 -13.56
CA ILE A 268 5.73 -21.44 -14.84
C ILE A 268 6.38 -22.34 -15.91
N GLY A 269 5.62 -23.33 -16.36
CA GLY A 269 6.05 -24.26 -17.41
C GLY A 269 7.30 -25.05 -17.00
N GLU A 270 8.34 -24.99 -17.84
CA GLU A 270 9.62 -25.66 -17.62
C GLU A 270 10.60 -24.85 -16.76
N TYR A 271 10.21 -23.67 -16.28
CA TYR A 271 11.09 -22.70 -15.66
C TYR A 271 10.64 -22.32 -14.25
N VAL A 272 11.62 -21.87 -13.46
CA VAL A 272 11.39 -21.10 -12.24
C VAL A 272 11.95 -19.70 -12.45
N TYR A 273 11.13 -18.70 -12.18
CA TYR A 273 11.46 -17.28 -12.31
C TYR A 273 11.74 -16.66 -10.95
N PHE A 274 12.71 -15.76 -10.89
CA PHE A 274 13.08 -15.01 -9.70
C PHE A 274 13.10 -13.51 -9.99
N PHE A 275 12.47 -12.73 -9.12
CA PHE A 275 12.43 -11.28 -9.21
C PHE A 275 13.22 -10.67 -8.06
N PHE A 276 14.11 -9.74 -8.37
CA PHE A 276 14.95 -9.07 -7.38
C PHE A 276 15.48 -7.74 -7.89
N ARG A 277 15.95 -6.89 -6.99
CA ARG A 277 16.79 -5.72 -7.33
C ARG A 277 18.20 -5.92 -6.82
N GLU A 278 19.19 -5.51 -7.60
CA GLU A 278 20.62 -5.68 -7.27
C GLU A 278 21.44 -4.49 -7.77
N THR A 279 22.72 -4.42 -7.39
CA THR A 279 23.64 -3.42 -7.92
C THR A 279 23.84 -3.64 -9.43
N ALA A 280 23.72 -2.58 -10.23
CA ALA A 280 23.85 -2.63 -11.68
C ALA A 280 25.33 -2.63 -12.10
N VAL A 281 25.93 -3.82 -12.18
CA VAL A 281 27.34 -4.00 -12.58
C VAL A 281 27.62 -3.41 -13.97
N GLU A 282 26.65 -3.48 -14.89
CA GLU A 282 26.76 -2.91 -16.24
C GLU A 282 26.76 -1.39 -16.28
N TYR A 283 26.40 -0.72 -15.18
CA TYR A 283 26.33 0.73 -15.08
C TYR A 283 27.48 1.34 -14.27
N ILE A 284 28.38 0.52 -13.68
CA ILE A 284 29.45 0.99 -12.79
C ILE A 284 30.33 2.08 -13.42
N ASN A 285 30.63 1.97 -14.72
CA ASN A 285 31.44 2.96 -15.44
C ASN A 285 30.74 4.32 -15.63
N CYS A 286 29.42 4.39 -15.42
CA CYS A 286 28.63 5.61 -15.51
C CYS A 286 28.19 6.14 -14.13
N GLY A 287 28.19 5.28 -13.10
CA GLY A 287 27.83 5.63 -11.72
C GLY A 287 27.33 4.42 -10.94
N LYS A 288 26.75 4.68 -9.76
CA LYS A 288 26.13 3.64 -8.94
C LYS A 288 24.62 3.64 -9.14
N ALA A 289 24.08 2.53 -9.62
CA ALA A 289 22.64 2.33 -9.75
C ALA A 289 22.24 0.94 -9.22
N VAL A 290 20.99 0.83 -8.77
CA VAL A 290 20.33 -0.44 -8.50
C VAL A 290 19.40 -0.71 -9.66
N TYR A 291 19.39 -1.92 -10.22
CA TYR A 291 18.46 -2.33 -11.26
C TYR A 291 17.61 -3.52 -10.82
N SER A 292 16.38 -3.53 -11.32
CA SER A 292 15.45 -4.64 -11.17
C SER A 292 15.71 -5.71 -12.22
N ARG A 293 15.62 -6.97 -11.79
CA ARG A 293 15.94 -8.15 -12.57
C ARG A 293 14.80 -9.15 -12.51
N ILE A 294 14.63 -9.82 -13.64
CA ILE A 294 13.99 -11.13 -13.71
C ILE A 294 15.06 -12.14 -14.11
N ALA A 295 15.22 -13.20 -13.32
CA ALA A 295 16.06 -14.32 -13.63
C ALA A 295 15.23 -15.58 -13.85
N ARG A 296 15.82 -16.54 -14.58
CA ARG A 296 15.18 -17.78 -14.97
C ARG A 296 16.18 -18.93 -14.88
N VAL A 297 15.69 -20.09 -14.43
CA VAL A 297 16.40 -21.38 -14.48
C VAL A 297 15.46 -22.46 -15.02
N CYS A 298 16.00 -23.47 -15.70
CA CYS A 298 15.24 -24.65 -16.08
C CYS A 298 15.01 -25.56 -14.87
N LYS A 299 13.82 -26.12 -14.75
CA LYS A 299 13.51 -27.09 -13.70
C LYS A 299 14.40 -28.31 -13.80
N LYS A 300 14.59 -28.85 -15.01
CA LYS A 300 15.41 -30.04 -15.30
C LYS A 300 16.93 -29.83 -15.19
N ASP A 301 17.41 -28.66 -14.79
CA ASP A 301 18.85 -28.39 -14.67
C ASP A 301 19.51 -29.32 -13.65
N THR A 302 20.50 -30.09 -14.08
CA THR A 302 21.32 -31.01 -13.29
C THR A 302 22.73 -30.50 -13.05
N GLY A 303 23.08 -29.30 -13.53
CA GLY A 303 24.43 -28.75 -13.58
C GLY A 303 25.25 -29.32 -14.74
N GLY A 304 26.51 -28.88 -14.85
CA GLY A 304 27.45 -29.45 -15.82
C GLY A 304 28.17 -30.70 -15.28
N LYS A 305 28.84 -31.47 -16.14
CA LYS A 305 29.55 -32.69 -15.73
C LYS A 305 30.80 -32.40 -14.90
N ASN A 306 31.67 -31.54 -15.42
CA ASN A 306 32.95 -31.18 -14.78
C ASN A 306 32.91 -29.73 -14.28
N ILE A 307 32.60 -28.79 -15.18
CA ILE A 307 32.42 -27.38 -14.89
C ILE A 307 30.97 -27.18 -14.43
N LEU A 308 30.74 -26.30 -13.44
CA LEU A 308 29.40 -26.01 -12.92
C LEU A 308 28.65 -27.23 -12.36
N ASN A 309 29.34 -28.23 -11.79
CA ASN A 309 28.67 -29.44 -11.28
C ASN A 309 27.59 -29.13 -10.23
N GLN A 310 27.87 -28.26 -9.25
CA GLN A 310 26.87 -27.82 -8.26
C GLN A 310 26.19 -26.49 -8.65
N ASN A 311 26.50 -25.94 -9.82
CA ASN A 311 25.98 -24.66 -10.26
C ASN A 311 24.89 -24.82 -11.33
N TRP A 312 24.10 -23.78 -11.53
CA TRP A 312 23.14 -23.73 -12.62
C TRP A 312 23.84 -23.72 -13.98
N ALA A 313 23.41 -24.58 -14.90
CA ALA A 313 23.84 -24.57 -16.30
C ALA A 313 22.87 -23.78 -17.21
N THR A 314 21.77 -23.27 -16.64
CA THR A 314 20.69 -22.59 -17.38
C THR A 314 20.31 -21.20 -16.83
N TYR A 315 21.04 -20.70 -15.84
CA TYR A 315 20.76 -19.41 -15.21
C TYR A 315 20.98 -18.24 -16.15
N LEU A 316 19.94 -17.43 -16.36
CA LEU A 316 19.98 -16.15 -17.05
C LEU A 316 19.20 -15.08 -16.30
N LYS A 317 19.60 -13.82 -16.43
CA LYS A 317 18.87 -12.65 -15.93
C LYS A 317 18.76 -11.53 -16.96
N ALA A 318 17.67 -10.77 -16.90
CA ALA A 318 17.43 -9.59 -17.74
C ALA A 318 16.99 -8.41 -16.88
N ARG A 319 17.26 -7.18 -17.34
CA ARG A 319 16.76 -5.95 -16.70
C ARG A 319 15.26 -5.84 -16.90
N LEU A 320 14.50 -5.50 -15.87
CA LEU A 320 13.09 -5.08 -15.98
C LEU A 320 13.03 -3.58 -16.25
N ASN A 321 12.29 -3.18 -17.28
CA ASN A 321 12.11 -1.78 -17.66
C ASN A 321 10.74 -1.28 -17.22
N CYS A 322 10.67 -0.49 -16.14
CA CYS A 322 9.49 0.28 -15.75
C CYS A 322 9.83 1.78 -15.85
N SER A 323 9.26 2.46 -16.84
CA SER A 323 9.63 3.85 -17.15
C SER A 323 8.49 4.64 -17.77
N ILE A 324 8.46 5.95 -17.52
CA ILE A 324 7.60 6.87 -18.28
C ILE A 324 8.24 7.10 -19.65
N ALA A 325 7.48 6.91 -20.72
CA ALA A 325 7.95 7.15 -22.08
C ALA A 325 8.26 8.64 -22.33
N GLY A 326 9.28 8.88 -23.13
CA GLY A 326 9.76 10.19 -23.56
C GLY A 326 11.08 10.02 -24.31
N GLU A 327 11.62 11.10 -24.88
CA GLU A 327 12.96 11.08 -25.49
C GLU A 327 14.03 10.62 -24.49
N PHE A 328 13.86 11.03 -23.23
CA PHE A 328 14.64 10.56 -22.08
C PHE A 328 13.70 9.86 -21.10
N PRO A 329 13.60 8.52 -21.14
CA PRO A 329 12.70 7.80 -20.26
C PRO A 329 13.04 8.00 -18.78
N PHE A 330 12.02 8.21 -17.96
CA PHE A 330 12.20 8.29 -16.51
C PHE A 330 12.01 6.91 -15.88
N TYR A 331 13.08 6.32 -15.35
CA TYR A 331 13.08 4.94 -14.86
C TYR A 331 12.79 4.83 -13.35
N PHE A 332 11.89 3.92 -12.99
CA PHE A 332 11.72 3.41 -11.63
C PHE A 332 12.51 2.12 -11.49
N ASN A 333 13.74 2.23 -10.99
CA ASN A 333 14.71 1.15 -11.11
C ASN A 333 14.62 0.08 -10.01
N GLU A 334 13.97 0.34 -8.88
CA GLU A 334 14.00 -0.54 -7.71
C GLU A 334 12.65 -1.25 -7.47
N ILE A 335 12.53 -2.49 -7.90
CA ILE A 335 11.34 -3.34 -7.67
C ILE A 335 11.19 -3.65 -6.18
N GLN A 336 9.97 -3.53 -5.66
CA GLN A 336 9.63 -3.76 -4.25
C GLN A 336 8.81 -5.05 -4.04
N ASP A 337 7.98 -5.39 -5.02
CA ASP A 337 7.10 -6.57 -4.97
C ASP A 337 6.64 -6.96 -6.38
N VAL A 338 6.20 -8.21 -6.51
CA VAL A 338 5.66 -8.76 -7.74
C VAL A 338 4.50 -9.71 -7.41
N TYR A 339 3.43 -9.61 -8.18
CA TYR A 339 2.23 -10.41 -8.05
C TYR A 339 1.88 -11.06 -9.39
N GLN A 340 1.39 -12.28 -9.33
CA GLN A 340 0.83 -13.02 -10.47
C GLN A 340 -0.59 -13.45 -10.11
N LEU A 341 -1.54 -13.20 -11.02
CA LEU A 341 -2.91 -13.65 -10.83
C LEU A 341 -2.96 -15.20 -10.87
N PRO A 342 -3.67 -15.87 -9.94
CA PRO A 342 -3.79 -17.32 -9.98
C PRO A 342 -4.41 -17.86 -11.29
N SER A 343 -5.31 -17.08 -11.90
CA SER A 343 -5.98 -17.41 -13.16
C SER A 343 -5.17 -17.09 -14.42
N ASP A 344 -4.13 -16.27 -14.30
CA ASP A 344 -3.35 -15.78 -15.44
C ASP A 344 -1.85 -15.87 -15.16
N LYS A 345 -1.23 -16.93 -15.70
CA LYS A 345 0.20 -17.18 -15.58
C LYS A 345 1.05 -16.46 -16.64
N THR A 346 0.45 -15.68 -17.53
CA THR A 346 1.17 -14.99 -18.60
C THR A 346 1.56 -13.57 -18.23
N LYS A 347 1.06 -13.03 -17.11
CA LYS A 347 1.35 -11.67 -16.69
C LYS A 347 1.94 -11.59 -15.29
N PHE A 348 2.77 -10.57 -15.10
CA PHE A 348 3.31 -10.17 -13.80
C PHE A 348 3.01 -8.70 -13.55
N TYR A 349 2.60 -8.36 -12.33
CA TYR A 349 2.36 -7.00 -11.90
C TYR A 349 3.37 -6.66 -10.83
N ALA A 350 4.05 -5.52 -10.92
CA ALA A 350 5.13 -5.19 -9.99
C ALA A 350 5.15 -3.70 -9.62
N THR A 351 5.51 -3.43 -8.36
CA THR A 351 5.76 -2.08 -7.86
C THR A 351 7.23 -1.75 -7.92
N PHE A 352 7.55 -0.53 -8.36
CA PHE A 352 8.91 -0.01 -8.46
C PHE A 352 9.01 1.34 -7.76
N THR A 353 10.19 1.64 -7.24
CA THR A 353 10.53 2.95 -6.67
C THR A 353 11.72 3.54 -7.42
N THR A 354 11.86 4.85 -7.34
CA THR A 354 13.14 5.53 -7.57
C THR A 354 14.09 5.26 -6.38
N SER A 355 15.34 5.70 -6.51
CA SER A 355 16.28 5.66 -5.39
C SER A 355 15.82 6.60 -4.27
N THR A 356 15.83 6.12 -3.03
CA THR A 356 15.34 6.87 -1.86
C THR A 356 16.15 8.11 -1.51
N ASN A 357 17.37 8.23 -2.04
CA ASN A 357 18.26 9.36 -1.77
C ASN A 357 17.97 10.60 -2.64
N GLY A 358 17.06 10.50 -3.60
CA GLY A 358 16.73 11.58 -4.54
C GLY A 358 15.24 11.92 -4.53
N LEU A 359 14.70 12.17 -5.73
CA LEU A 359 13.26 12.41 -5.90
C LEU A 359 12.52 11.08 -5.72
N VAL A 360 11.83 10.96 -4.59
CA VAL A 360 11.05 9.76 -4.26
C VAL A 360 9.83 9.70 -5.16
N GLY A 361 9.66 8.57 -5.83
CA GLY A 361 8.50 8.28 -6.64
C GLY A 361 8.33 6.78 -6.78
N SER A 362 7.09 6.35 -6.93
CA SER A 362 6.75 4.95 -7.16
C SER A 362 5.88 4.78 -8.37
N ALA A 363 5.97 3.59 -8.97
CA ALA A 363 5.18 3.19 -10.12
C ALA A 363 4.73 1.74 -10.02
N VAL A 364 3.67 1.42 -10.75
CA VAL A 364 3.17 0.06 -10.98
C VAL A 364 3.31 -0.23 -12.47
N CYS A 365 3.99 -1.31 -12.81
CA CYS A 365 4.14 -1.79 -14.19
C CYS A 365 3.65 -3.23 -14.30
N SER A 366 3.12 -3.59 -15.48
CA SER A 366 2.81 -4.98 -15.83
C SER A 366 3.78 -5.49 -16.89
N PHE A 367 4.08 -6.79 -16.88
CA PHE A 367 4.99 -7.44 -17.81
C PHE A 367 4.35 -8.72 -18.35
N ASP A 368 4.36 -8.86 -19.67
CA ASP A 368 3.91 -10.07 -20.34
C ASP A 368 5.05 -11.10 -20.45
N ILE A 369 4.72 -12.37 -20.25
CA ILE A 369 5.68 -13.48 -20.31
C ILE A 369 6.31 -13.62 -21.71
N GLY A 370 5.61 -13.22 -22.77
CA GLY A 370 6.14 -13.18 -24.13
C GLY A 370 7.31 -12.21 -24.28
N GLU A 371 7.23 -11.03 -23.66
CA GLU A 371 8.34 -10.05 -23.65
C GLU A 371 9.52 -10.55 -22.80
N VAL A 372 9.24 -11.26 -21.71
CA VAL A 372 10.27 -11.96 -20.91
C VAL A 372 10.99 -13.01 -21.77
N HIS A 373 10.25 -13.83 -22.50
CA HIS A 373 10.83 -14.82 -23.41
C HIS A 373 11.63 -14.16 -24.53
N ALA A 374 11.16 -13.05 -25.10
CA ALA A 374 11.86 -12.30 -26.12
C ALA A 374 13.21 -11.76 -25.62
N ALA A 375 13.30 -11.30 -24.38
CA ALA A 375 14.55 -10.88 -23.77
C ALA A 375 15.54 -12.04 -23.61
N PHE A 376 15.10 -13.21 -23.11
CA PHE A 376 15.95 -14.39 -22.97
C PHE A 376 16.33 -15.06 -24.30
N ALA A 377 15.52 -14.87 -25.35
CA ALA A 377 15.85 -15.26 -26.72
C ALA A 377 16.73 -14.21 -27.45
N GLY A 378 16.91 -13.03 -26.87
CA GLY A 378 17.68 -11.92 -27.44
C GLY A 378 19.20 -12.08 -27.38
N LYS A 379 19.94 -10.98 -27.55
CA LYS A 379 21.41 -11.00 -27.46
C LYS A 379 21.87 -11.05 -25.99
N PHE A 380 23.00 -11.70 -25.75
CA PHE A 380 23.68 -11.65 -24.46
C PHE A 380 24.47 -10.35 -24.33
N LYS A 381 24.70 -9.90 -23.09
CA LYS A 381 25.54 -8.75 -22.78
C LYS A 381 26.92 -9.24 -22.32
N GLU A 382 27.98 -8.76 -22.95
CA GLU A 382 29.36 -9.12 -22.66
C GLU A 382 30.14 -7.92 -22.14
N GLN A 383 31.02 -8.20 -21.18
CA GLN A 383 32.13 -7.33 -20.81
C GLN A 383 33.43 -8.13 -21.00
N ALA A 384 34.14 -7.84 -22.10
CA ALA A 384 35.32 -8.60 -22.53
C ALA A 384 36.48 -8.53 -21.52
N THR A 385 36.72 -7.35 -20.95
CA THR A 385 37.68 -7.13 -19.85
C THR A 385 37.06 -6.22 -18.80
N SER A 386 37.62 -6.15 -17.59
CA SER A 386 37.10 -5.29 -16.50
C SER A 386 36.94 -3.82 -16.90
N ASN A 387 37.74 -3.34 -17.85
CA ASN A 387 37.75 -1.95 -18.31
C ASN A 387 36.98 -1.75 -19.62
N SER A 388 36.50 -2.83 -20.26
CA SER A 388 35.70 -2.76 -21.48
C SER A 388 34.29 -2.27 -21.19
N ALA A 389 33.69 -1.61 -22.19
CA ALA A 389 32.26 -1.33 -22.19
C ALA A 389 31.43 -2.62 -22.26
N TRP A 390 30.21 -2.57 -21.76
CA TRP A 390 29.23 -3.64 -21.87
C TRP A 390 28.56 -3.59 -23.25
N LEU A 391 28.76 -4.60 -24.08
CA LEU A 391 28.31 -4.64 -25.48
C LEU A 391 27.49 -5.90 -25.78
N PRO A 392 26.59 -5.85 -26.77
CA PRO A 392 25.84 -7.03 -27.20
C PRO A 392 26.74 -8.04 -27.93
N VAL A 393 26.57 -9.32 -27.60
CA VAL A 393 27.24 -10.44 -28.29
C VAL A 393 26.55 -10.71 -29.63
N LEU A 394 27.35 -10.90 -30.68
CA LEU A 394 26.84 -11.30 -32.00
C LEU A 394 26.35 -12.75 -31.97
N ASN A 395 25.24 -13.03 -32.66
CA ASN A 395 24.64 -14.37 -32.68
C ASN A 395 25.60 -15.46 -33.17
N SER A 396 26.51 -15.15 -34.09
CA SER A 396 27.52 -16.11 -34.59
C SER A 396 28.56 -16.54 -33.56
N LYS A 397 28.67 -15.85 -32.42
CA LYS A 397 29.56 -16.20 -31.31
C LYS A 397 28.85 -16.98 -30.20
N ILE A 398 27.54 -17.16 -30.30
CA ILE A 398 26.75 -17.91 -29.31
C ILE A 398 26.89 -19.39 -29.66
N PRO A 399 27.32 -20.25 -28.73
CA PRO A 399 27.48 -21.68 -29.00
C PRO A 399 26.13 -22.39 -29.09
N ASP A 400 26.13 -23.56 -29.73
CA ASP A 400 24.98 -24.47 -29.82
C ASP A 400 25.16 -25.71 -28.92
N PRO A 401 24.10 -26.20 -28.23
CA PRO A 401 22.78 -25.59 -28.10
C PRO A 401 22.82 -24.24 -27.38
N ARG A 402 21.86 -23.36 -27.70
CA ARG A 402 21.81 -22.01 -27.14
C ARG A 402 21.85 -22.04 -25.60
N PRO A 403 22.80 -21.34 -24.96
CA PRO A 403 22.88 -21.23 -23.50
C PRO A 403 21.57 -20.77 -22.86
N GLY A 404 21.15 -21.44 -21.77
CA GLY A 404 19.93 -21.13 -21.03
C GLY A 404 18.63 -21.74 -21.59
N THR A 405 18.73 -22.58 -22.63
CA THR A 405 17.61 -23.42 -23.09
C THR A 405 17.51 -24.69 -22.24
N CYS A 406 16.29 -25.23 -22.10
CA CYS A 406 16.08 -26.44 -21.31
C CYS A 406 16.38 -27.67 -22.17
N VAL A 407 17.29 -28.51 -21.66
CA VAL A 407 17.62 -29.81 -22.21
C VAL A 407 17.26 -30.89 -21.19
N ASN A 408 17.17 -32.15 -21.62
CA ASN A 408 16.82 -33.24 -20.71
C ASN A 408 17.90 -33.52 -19.65
N ASP A 409 19.18 -33.37 -20.00
CA ASP A 409 20.29 -33.48 -19.08
C ASP A 409 21.34 -32.41 -19.40
N THR A 410 21.56 -31.47 -18.48
CA THR A 410 22.53 -30.39 -18.69
C THR A 410 23.97 -30.88 -18.53
N SER A 411 24.19 -32.07 -17.95
CA SER A 411 25.52 -32.64 -17.78
C SER A 411 26.16 -33.05 -19.12
N THR A 412 25.35 -33.26 -20.15
CA THR A 412 25.82 -33.61 -21.51
C THR A 412 26.09 -32.39 -22.38
N LEU A 413 25.88 -31.16 -21.88
CA LEU A 413 26.13 -29.95 -22.65
C LEU A 413 27.64 -29.79 -22.94
N PRO A 414 28.02 -29.26 -24.12
CA PRO A 414 29.41 -28.96 -24.43
C PRO A 414 30.02 -27.95 -23.44
N ASP A 415 31.30 -28.10 -23.13
CA ASP A 415 32.02 -27.16 -22.27
C ASP A 415 32.03 -25.73 -22.83
N SER A 416 31.92 -25.55 -24.15
CA SER A 416 31.77 -24.22 -24.77
C SER A 416 30.50 -23.51 -24.32
N VAL A 417 29.37 -24.23 -24.22
CA VAL A 417 28.08 -23.71 -23.74
C VAL A 417 28.16 -23.37 -22.25
N LEU A 418 28.73 -24.27 -21.44
CA LEU A 418 28.88 -24.06 -20.00
C LEU A 418 29.82 -22.90 -19.66
N ASN A 419 30.93 -22.76 -20.39
CA ASN A 419 31.84 -21.63 -20.22
C ASN A 419 31.21 -20.31 -20.68
N PHE A 420 30.42 -20.33 -21.75
CA PHE A 420 29.71 -19.14 -22.23
C PHE A 420 28.70 -18.65 -21.20
N ILE A 421 27.79 -19.50 -20.72
CA ILE A 421 26.75 -19.07 -19.76
C ILE A 421 27.36 -18.61 -18.44
N ARG A 422 28.50 -19.19 -18.03
CA ARG A 422 29.22 -18.79 -16.83
C ARG A 422 29.66 -17.33 -16.86
N SER A 423 30.12 -16.84 -18.01
CA SER A 423 30.58 -15.45 -18.18
C SER A 423 29.52 -14.49 -18.71
N HIS A 424 28.40 -15.01 -19.24
CA HIS A 424 27.31 -14.24 -19.87
C HIS A 424 25.92 -14.51 -19.25
N PRO A 425 25.73 -14.33 -17.92
CA PRO A 425 24.41 -14.53 -17.31
C PRO A 425 23.40 -13.41 -17.64
N LEU A 426 23.87 -12.23 -18.11
CA LEU A 426 23.04 -11.05 -18.34
C LEU A 426 22.61 -10.91 -19.81
N MET A 427 21.31 -10.73 -20.04
CA MET A 427 20.76 -10.40 -21.36
C MET A 427 20.94 -8.92 -21.68
N ASP A 428 21.17 -8.60 -22.96
CA ASP A 428 21.34 -7.22 -23.41
C ASP A 428 20.00 -6.46 -23.48
N ARG A 429 18.95 -7.13 -23.99
CA ARG A 429 17.58 -6.60 -24.05
C ARG A 429 16.98 -6.53 -22.65
N ALA A 430 16.45 -5.36 -22.28
CA ALA A 430 15.57 -5.22 -21.13
C ALA A 430 14.16 -5.72 -21.46
N VAL A 431 13.48 -6.30 -20.48
CA VAL A 431 12.07 -6.69 -20.57
C VAL A 431 11.22 -5.43 -20.45
N ASN A 432 10.55 -5.06 -21.54
CA ASN A 432 9.67 -3.90 -21.55
C ASN A 432 8.37 -4.19 -20.77
N HIS A 433 7.88 -3.18 -20.06
CA HIS A 433 6.54 -3.23 -19.48
C HIS A 433 5.49 -3.14 -20.59
N GLU A 434 4.27 -3.60 -20.31
CA GLU A 434 3.16 -3.48 -21.24
C GLU A 434 2.76 -2.01 -21.43
N HIS A 435 2.32 -1.67 -22.64
CA HIS A 435 1.99 -0.31 -23.07
C HIS A 435 3.22 0.62 -23.04
N ASN A 436 2.99 1.92 -23.20
CA ASN A 436 4.08 2.91 -23.28
C ASN A 436 4.45 3.53 -21.92
N ASN A 437 3.62 3.36 -20.90
CA ASN A 437 3.79 4.01 -19.60
C ASN A 437 3.41 3.05 -18.46
N PRO A 438 3.88 3.31 -17.23
CA PRO A 438 3.44 2.57 -16.06
C PRO A 438 1.92 2.64 -15.92
N VAL A 439 1.31 1.58 -15.40
CA VAL A 439 -0.13 1.54 -15.09
C VAL A 439 -0.49 2.70 -14.17
N PHE A 440 0.32 2.98 -13.16
CA PHE A 440 0.13 4.12 -12.28
C PHE A 440 1.48 4.59 -11.74
N TYR A 441 1.65 5.88 -11.52
CA TYR A 441 2.82 6.43 -10.84
C TYR A 441 2.45 7.64 -10.00
N LYS A 442 3.18 7.86 -8.90
CA LYS A 442 2.98 9.00 -8.00
C LYS A 442 4.31 9.43 -7.37
N ARG A 443 4.47 10.75 -7.20
CA ARG A 443 5.61 11.36 -6.50
C ARG A 443 5.42 11.27 -4.98
N ASP A 444 6.53 11.37 -4.24
CA ASP A 444 6.57 11.50 -2.78
C ASP A 444 5.90 10.34 -2.03
N LEU A 445 5.94 9.15 -2.63
CA LEU A 445 5.33 7.93 -2.11
C LEU A 445 6.24 6.74 -2.38
N VAL A 446 6.31 5.81 -1.41
CA VAL A 446 7.02 4.54 -1.53
C VAL A 446 6.00 3.39 -1.49
N PHE A 447 5.73 2.80 -2.65
CA PHE A 447 4.98 1.56 -2.74
C PHE A 447 5.81 0.39 -2.21
N THR A 448 5.15 -0.54 -1.52
CA THR A 448 5.80 -1.71 -0.93
C THR A 448 5.29 -3.00 -1.54
N LYS A 449 4.01 -3.34 -1.31
CA LYS A 449 3.38 -4.60 -1.69
C LYS A 449 2.22 -4.38 -2.64
N LEU A 450 1.91 -5.34 -3.50
CA LEU A 450 0.72 -5.28 -4.34
C LEU A 450 0.00 -6.62 -4.50
N VAL A 451 -1.30 -6.54 -4.67
CA VAL A 451 -2.12 -7.63 -5.19
C VAL A 451 -3.09 -7.08 -6.23
N VAL A 452 -3.54 -7.95 -7.13
CA VAL A 452 -4.36 -7.57 -8.27
C VAL A 452 -5.61 -8.43 -8.31
N ASP A 453 -6.73 -7.81 -8.69
CA ASP A 453 -7.98 -8.45 -9.00
C ASP A 453 -8.42 -8.15 -10.43
N LYS A 454 -9.21 -9.04 -11.02
CA LYS A 454 -9.69 -8.94 -12.39
C LYS A 454 -11.21 -9.11 -12.42
N ILE A 455 -11.90 -8.05 -12.81
CA ILE A 455 -13.36 -8.00 -12.86
C ILE A 455 -13.78 -8.00 -14.32
N LYS A 456 -14.67 -8.91 -14.69
CA LYS A 456 -15.31 -8.95 -16.01
C LYS A 456 -16.79 -8.65 -15.89
N ILE A 457 -17.28 -7.74 -16.71
CA ILE A 457 -18.70 -7.46 -16.89
C ILE A 457 -19.07 -7.97 -18.27
N ASP A 458 -19.40 -9.27 -18.35
CA ASP A 458 -19.54 -10.01 -19.61
C ASP A 458 -20.58 -9.38 -20.57
N ILE A 459 -21.67 -8.84 -20.03
CA ILE A 459 -22.77 -8.26 -20.82
C ILE A 459 -22.37 -6.95 -21.51
N LEU A 460 -21.44 -6.21 -20.94
CA LEU A 460 -20.90 -4.97 -21.52
C LEU A 460 -19.55 -5.20 -22.20
N ASN A 461 -19.03 -6.44 -22.18
CA ASN A 461 -17.69 -6.81 -22.63
C ASN A 461 -16.60 -5.88 -22.06
N GLN A 462 -16.78 -5.45 -20.81
CA GLN A 462 -15.84 -4.58 -20.09
C GLN A 462 -15.00 -5.39 -19.11
N GLU A 463 -13.70 -5.12 -19.10
CA GLU A 463 -12.74 -5.78 -18.23
C GLU A 463 -11.95 -4.72 -17.45
N TYR A 464 -11.95 -4.86 -16.13
CA TYR A 464 -11.23 -3.99 -15.20
C TYR A 464 -10.18 -4.78 -14.45
N THR A 465 -8.97 -4.25 -14.40
CA THR A 465 -7.91 -4.75 -13.52
C THR A 465 -7.77 -3.81 -12.34
N VAL A 466 -7.99 -4.29 -11.13
CA VAL A 466 -7.92 -3.49 -9.90
C VAL A 466 -6.68 -3.85 -9.11
N TYR A 467 -5.85 -2.85 -8.84
CA TYR A 467 -4.62 -2.96 -8.08
C TYR A 467 -4.84 -2.43 -6.66
N TYR A 468 -4.43 -3.22 -5.67
CA TYR A 468 -4.34 -2.80 -4.28
C TYR A 468 -2.87 -2.68 -3.92
N VAL A 469 -2.38 -1.44 -3.75
CA VAL A 469 -0.96 -1.17 -3.59
C VAL A 469 -0.67 -0.60 -2.20
N GLY A 470 0.05 -1.36 -1.39
CA GLY A 470 0.49 -1.00 -0.05
C GLY A 470 1.65 0.00 -0.05
N THR A 471 1.79 0.74 1.05
CA THR A 471 2.84 1.75 1.23
C THR A 471 3.63 1.56 2.51
N ASN A 472 4.79 2.21 2.59
CA ASN A 472 5.60 2.25 3.82
C ASN A 472 4.94 3.06 4.97
N ALA A 473 3.90 3.84 4.66
CA ALA A 473 3.14 4.62 5.65
C ALA A 473 1.85 3.91 6.12
N GLY A 474 1.62 2.67 5.65
CA GLY A 474 0.45 1.87 6.04
C GLY A 474 -0.86 2.27 5.37
N ARG A 475 -0.76 2.75 4.13
CA ARG A 475 -1.89 3.05 3.25
C ARG A 475 -2.01 2.01 2.14
N ILE A 476 -3.20 1.86 1.59
CA ILE A 476 -3.46 1.11 0.37
C ILE A 476 -4.08 2.02 -0.67
N TYR A 477 -3.47 2.06 -1.85
CA TYR A 477 -3.97 2.76 -3.02
C TYR A 477 -4.76 1.77 -3.87
N LYS A 478 -6.07 2.01 -4.03
CA LYS A 478 -6.95 1.22 -4.90
C LYS A 478 -6.99 1.87 -6.27
N ILE A 479 -6.40 1.24 -7.27
CA ILE A 479 -6.26 1.78 -8.63
C ILE A 479 -7.00 0.86 -9.59
N VAL A 480 -7.77 1.42 -10.51
CA VAL A 480 -8.36 0.66 -11.61
C VAL A 480 -7.62 0.95 -12.90
N HIS A 481 -7.48 -0.08 -13.72
CA HIS A 481 -6.93 -0.05 -15.08
C HIS A 481 -7.94 -0.66 -16.04
N TYR A 482 -8.10 -0.02 -17.20
CA TYR A 482 -8.99 -0.46 -18.27
C TYR A 482 -8.48 0.05 -19.62
N LEU A 483 -8.97 -0.58 -20.69
CA LEU A 483 -8.74 -0.13 -22.06
C LEU A 483 -9.92 0.74 -22.52
N SER A 484 -9.63 1.90 -23.11
CA SER A 484 -10.62 2.81 -23.68
C SER A 484 -10.10 3.27 -25.03
N ASN A 485 -10.82 2.96 -26.11
CA ASN A 485 -10.41 3.22 -27.50
C ASN A 485 -9.02 2.65 -27.86
N GLY A 486 -8.67 1.48 -27.30
CA GLY A 486 -7.36 0.86 -27.51
C GLY A 486 -6.21 1.45 -26.69
N GLU A 487 -6.46 2.52 -25.92
CA GLU A 487 -5.48 3.13 -25.02
C GLU A 487 -5.64 2.59 -23.59
N SER A 488 -4.50 2.33 -22.96
CA SER A 488 -4.41 1.98 -21.55
C SER A 488 -4.67 3.20 -20.67
N LYS A 489 -5.70 3.14 -19.83
CA LYS A 489 -6.06 4.18 -18.86
C LYS A 489 -6.11 3.62 -17.46
N SER A 490 -5.76 4.45 -16.48
CA SER A 490 -5.88 4.11 -15.07
C SER A 490 -6.39 5.28 -14.24
N LYS A 491 -7.02 4.96 -13.11
CA LYS A 491 -7.52 5.96 -12.15
C LYS A 491 -7.32 5.47 -10.73
N LEU A 492 -6.92 6.38 -9.84
CA LEU A 492 -6.95 6.17 -8.40
C LEU A 492 -8.39 6.28 -7.90
N LEU A 493 -8.94 5.18 -7.38
CA LEU A 493 -10.33 5.10 -6.92
C LEU A 493 -10.47 5.50 -5.46
N ASP A 494 -9.58 5.00 -4.62
CA ASP A 494 -9.65 5.21 -3.18
C ASP A 494 -8.29 5.03 -2.49
N ILE A 495 -8.19 5.55 -1.26
CA ILE A 495 -7.04 5.36 -0.39
C ILE A 495 -7.55 4.84 0.96
N PHE A 496 -7.12 3.64 1.35
CA PHE A 496 -7.44 3.06 2.65
C PHE A 496 -6.29 3.29 3.62
N GLU A 497 -6.58 3.91 4.78
CA GLU A 497 -5.61 4.03 5.87
C GLU A 497 -5.67 2.72 6.68
N ILE A 498 -4.76 1.77 6.44
CA ILE A 498 -4.78 0.47 7.12
C ILE A 498 -4.21 0.60 8.53
N ALA A 499 -3.02 1.18 8.65
CA ALA A 499 -2.35 1.34 9.93
C ALA A 499 -1.38 2.52 9.87
N GLN A 500 -1.69 3.58 10.60
CA GLN A 500 -0.93 4.82 10.50
C GLN A 500 0.54 4.62 10.89
N ASN A 501 1.46 4.98 9.98
CA ASN A 501 2.91 4.88 10.16
C ASN A 501 3.44 3.44 10.35
N GLU A 502 2.67 2.43 9.96
CA GLU A 502 3.11 1.03 9.95
C GLU A 502 3.28 0.54 8.50
N ALA A 503 4.51 0.30 8.06
CA ALA A 503 4.77 -0.17 6.70
C ALA A 503 4.06 -1.51 6.42
N ILE A 504 3.35 -1.58 5.29
CA ILE A 504 2.73 -2.83 4.82
C ILE A 504 3.82 -3.82 4.42
N GLN A 505 3.86 -4.98 5.08
CA GLN A 505 4.91 -5.99 4.95
C GLN A 505 4.55 -7.10 3.96
N VAL A 506 3.29 -7.54 3.96
CA VAL A 506 2.79 -8.58 3.04
C VAL A 506 1.29 -8.38 2.80
N MET A 507 0.86 -8.70 1.59
CA MET A 507 -0.54 -8.60 1.14
C MET A 507 -0.92 -9.89 0.42
N GLU A 508 -2.18 -10.30 0.55
CA GLU A 508 -2.74 -11.40 -0.22
C GLU A 508 -4.22 -11.16 -0.51
N ILE A 509 -4.74 -11.70 -1.60
CA ILE A 509 -6.14 -11.53 -2.01
C ILE A 509 -6.83 -12.89 -2.15
N SER A 510 -8.01 -13.02 -1.55
CA SER A 510 -8.87 -14.20 -1.73
C SER A 510 -10.04 -13.84 -2.64
N GLN A 511 -10.11 -14.54 -3.76
CA GLN A 511 -11.21 -14.44 -4.72
C GLN A 511 -12.47 -15.11 -4.17
N SER A 512 -12.32 -16.25 -3.52
CA SER A 512 -13.44 -17.00 -2.94
C SER A 512 -14.13 -16.27 -1.79
N ARG A 513 -13.37 -15.52 -0.98
CA ARG A 513 -13.89 -14.72 0.15
C ARG A 513 -14.12 -13.25 -0.18
N LYS A 514 -13.69 -12.79 -1.36
CA LYS A 514 -13.73 -11.37 -1.78
C LYS A 514 -13.13 -10.45 -0.72
N SER A 515 -11.97 -10.82 -0.21
CA SER A 515 -11.27 -10.09 0.85
C SER A 515 -9.79 -9.92 0.54
N LEU A 516 -9.27 -8.77 0.93
CA LEU A 516 -7.87 -8.39 0.96
C LEU A 516 -7.31 -8.62 2.38
N TYR A 517 -6.17 -9.29 2.49
CA TYR A 517 -5.45 -9.51 3.73
C TYR A 517 -4.15 -8.72 3.70
N VAL A 518 -3.87 -8.00 4.78
CA VAL A 518 -2.78 -7.03 4.86
C VAL A 518 -2.11 -7.19 6.20
N ALA A 519 -0.80 -7.39 6.22
CA ALA A 519 -0.04 -7.44 7.45
C ALA A 519 0.96 -6.29 7.60
N THR A 520 1.09 -5.84 8.84
CA THR A 520 2.18 -5.00 9.32
C THR A 520 3.01 -5.77 10.34
N ASP A 521 4.00 -5.13 10.95
CA ASP A 521 4.73 -5.76 12.05
C ASP A 521 3.87 -6.00 13.32
N TYR A 522 2.68 -5.39 13.41
CA TYR A 522 1.84 -5.38 14.61
C TYR A 522 0.52 -6.12 14.46
N ARG A 523 -0.04 -6.23 13.25
CA ARG A 523 -1.39 -6.75 13.05
C ARG A 523 -1.60 -7.32 11.65
N VAL A 524 -2.66 -8.11 11.52
CA VAL A 524 -3.23 -8.54 10.23
C VAL A 524 -4.63 -7.94 10.11
N LYS A 525 -4.89 -7.20 9.04
CA LYS A 525 -6.21 -6.69 8.69
C LYS A 525 -6.80 -7.45 7.50
N GLN A 526 -8.09 -7.73 7.58
CA GLN A 526 -8.91 -8.25 6.49
C GLN A 526 -9.89 -7.15 6.07
N VAL A 527 -9.90 -6.81 4.79
CA VAL A 527 -10.74 -5.75 4.22
C VAL A 527 -11.54 -6.33 3.06
N ASP A 528 -12.84 -6.10 3.02
CA ASP A 528 -13.67 -6.54 1.88
C ASP A 528 -13.33 -5.76 0.61
N LEU A 529 -13.30 -6.45 -0.54
CA LEU A 529 -13.02 -5.81 -1.83
C LEU A 529 -14.13 -4.83 -2.24
N ALA A 530 -15.38 -5.20 -1.95
CA ALA A 530 -16.59 -4.46 -2.28
C ALA A 530 -17.24 -3.88 -1.02
N MET A 531 -16.88 -2.63 -0.67
CA MET A 531 -17.47 -1.90 0.46
C MET A 531 -18.60 -0.95 0.04
N CYS A 532 -19.28 -1.23 -1.08
CA CYS A 532 -20.20 -0.31 -1.77
C CYS A 532 -21.18 0.42 -0.83
N ASN A 533 -22.01 -0.34 -0.11
CA ASN A 533 -23.06 0.23 0.77
C ASN A 533 -22.49 0.95 2.02
N ARG A 534 -21.30 0.57 2.48
CA ARG A 534 -20.68 1.15 3.68
C ARG A 534 -19.84 2.39 3.37
N ARG A 535 -19.09 2.34 2.26
CA ARG A 535 -18.09 3.35 1.90
C ARG A 535 -18.70 4.48 1.08
N TYR A 536 -19.64 4.18 0.18
CA TYR A 536 -20.17 5.15 -0.78
C TYR A 536 -21.64 5.48 -0.52
N ASP A 537 -21.88 6.68 -0.01
CA ASP A 537 -23.20 7.26 0.23
C ASP A 537 -23.59 8.32 -0.83
N SER A 538 -22.75 8.50 -1.85
CA SER A 538 -23.00 9.37 -3.00
C SER A 538 -22.91 8.59 -4.31
N CYS A 539 -23.84 8.87 -5.23
CA CYS A 539 -23.81 8.32 -6.60
C CYS A 539 -22.45 8.56 -7.24
N TYR A 540 -21.92 9.79 -7.10
CA TYR A 540 -20.65 10.21 -7.69
C TYR A 540 -19.47 9.30 -7.35
N ARG A 541 -19.37 8.83 -6.10
CA ARG A 541 -18.33 7.89 -5.67
C ARG A 541 -18.66 6.46 -6.08
N CYS A 542 -19.92 6.06 -5.92
CA CYS A 542 -20.39 4.71 -6.17
C CYS A 542 -20.16 4.24 -7.61
N VAL A 543 -20.53 5.07 -8.61
CA VAL A 543 -20.46 4.69 -10.03
C VAL A 543 -19.02 4.53 -10.54
N LYS A 544 -18.03 5.08 -9.82
CA LYS A 544 -16.62 5.05 -10.24
C LYS A 544 -15.88 3.79 -9.80
N ASP A 545 -16.45 3.02 -8.87
CA ASP A 545 -15.84 1.78 -8.37
C ASP A 545 -16.37 0.57 -9.15
N PRO A 546 -15.52 -0.24 -9.80
CA PRO A 546 -15.96 -1.35 -10.64
C PRO A 546 -16.67 -2.47 -9.87
N TYR A 547 -16.52 -2.53 -8.53
CA TYR A 547 -17.26 -3.49 -7.71
C TYR A 547 -18.69 -3.04 -7.39
N CYS A 548 -19.03 -1.78 -7.66
CA CYS A 548 -20.22 -1.11 -7.14
C CYS A 548 -21.12 -0.56 -8.26
N GLY A 549 -22.41 -0.45 -7.97
CA GLY A 549 -23.40 0.21 -8.80
C GLY A 549 -24.38 1.02 -7.95
N TRP A 550 -24.82 2.15 -8.47
CA TRP A 550 -25.78 3.02 -7.78
C TRP A 550 -27.22 2.63 -8.13
N ASP A 551 -28.00 2.34 -7.10
CA ASP A 551 -29.44 2.12 -7.20
C ASP A 551 -30.17 3.45 -6.99
N LYS A 552 -30.78 3.97 -8.05
CA LYS A 552 -31.51 5.24 -8.03
C LYS A 552 -32.82 5.15 -7.23
N ASP A 553 -33.48 3.99 -7.25
CA ASP A 553 -34.79 3.82 -6.62
C ASP A 553 -34.65 3.76 -5.10
N THR A 554 -33.59 3.10 -4.61
CA THR A 554 -33.30 3.06 -3.17
C THR A 554 -32.32 4.14 -2.70
N ASN A 555 -31.72 4.91 -3.63
CA ASN A 555 -30.72 5.95 -3.35
C ASN A 555 -29.54 5.43 -2.50
N THR A 556 -29.04 4.24 -2.86
CA THR A 556 -27.95 3.56 -2.14
C THR A 556 -26.95 2.92 -3.10
N CYS A 557 -25.69 2.85 -2.67
CA CYS A 557 -24.67 2.09 -3.39
C CYS A 557 -24.72 0.61 -3.03
N LYS A 558 -24.71 -0.27 -4.04
CA LYS A 558 -24.76 -1.74 -3.88
C LYS A 558 -23.62 -2.39 -4.65
N PRO A 559 -23.27 -3.66 -4.36
CA PRO A 559 -22.46 -4.45 -5.29
C PRO A 559 -23.06 -4.40 -6.69
N TYR A 560 -22.22 -4.31 -7.72
CA TYR A 560 -22.70 -4.14 -9.09
C TYR A 560 -23.60 -5.29 -9.54
N GLU A 561 -24.76 -4.93 -10.08
CA GLU A 561 -25.75 -5.79 -10.70
C GLU A 561 -26.33 -5.07 -11.93
N LEU A 562 -26.87 -5.82 -12.89
CA LEU A 562 -27.46 -5.23 -14.08
C LEU A 562 -28.61 -4.29 -13.73
N GLY A 563 -28.63 -3.12 -14.38
CA GLY A 563 -29.61 -2.07 -14.13
C GLY A 563 -29.15 -1.02 -13.11
N LEU A 564 -28.08 -1.29 -12.35
CA LEU A 564 -27.46 -0.28 -11.51
C LEU A 564 -26.57 0.65 -12.34
N LEU A 565 -26.51 1.93 -11.96
CA LEU A 565 -25.66 2.91 -12.64
C LEU A 565 -24.19 2.66 -12.31
N GLN A 566 -23.32 2.65 -13.33
CA GLN A 566 -21.88 2.53 -13.18
C GLN A 566 -21.17 3.25 -14.35
N ASP A 567 -20.09 3.96 -14.06
CA ASP A 567 -19.25 4.67 -15.03
C ASP A 567 -17.81 4.82 -14.51
N VAL A 568 -17.07 3.72 -14.53
CA VAL A 568 -15.63 3.71 -14.18
C VAL A 568 -14.81 4.50 -15.20
N GLY A 569 -15.25 4.44 -16.47
CA GLY A 569 -14.66 5.12 -17.62
C GLY A 569 -14.71 6.64 -17.51
N ASN A 570 -15.67 7.18 -16.76
CA ASN A 570 -16.07 8.59 -16.74
C ASN A 570 -16.41 9.08 -18.14
N GLU A 571 -17.20 8.30 -18.86
CA GLU A 571 -17.67 8.57 -20.23
C GLU A 571 -19.00 9.34 -20.23
N THR A 572 -19.79 9.20 -19.16
CA THR A 572 -21.12 9.81 -18.98
C THR A 572 -21.16 10.72 -17.75
N TYR A 573 -20.82 12.00 -17.95
CA TYR A 573 -20.65 12.96 -16.85
C TYR A 573 -21.93 13.27 -16.05
N ASP A 574 -23.10 13.09 -16.64
CA ASP A 574 -24.43 13.40 -16.12
C ASP A 574 -25.17 12.19 -15.51
N ILE A 575 -24.52 11.03 -15.45
CA ILE A 575 -25.11 9.77 -14.96
C ILE A 575 -25.74 9.90 -13.56
N CYS A 576 -25.18 10.76 -12.71
CA CYS A 576 -25.64 10.99 -11.35
C CYS A 576 -26.58 12.18 -11.18
N ASP A 577 -26.82 13.01 -12.19
CA ASP A 577 -27.54 14.29 -12.05
C ASP A 577 -28.95 14.09 -11.50
N THR A 578 -29.64 13.04 -11.96
CA THR A 578 -31.00 12.71 -11.50
C THR A 578 -31.04 12.06 -10.11
N SER A 579 -29.89 11.63 -9.58
CA SER A 579 -29.73 11.06 -8.24
C SER A 579 -29.35 12.14 -7.21
N VAL A 580 -28.99 13.35 -7.63
CA VAL A 580 -28.67 14.45 -6.72
C VAL A 580 -29.94 15.01 -6.11
N LEU A 581 -30.14 14.71 -4.83
CA LEU A 581 -31.26 15.25 -4.05
C LEU A 581 -31.05 16.75 -3.77
N LYS A 582 -32.16 17.50 -3.72
CA LYS A 582 -32.16 18.92 -3.38
C LYS A 582 -32.47 19.09 -1.90
N LYS A 583 -31.47 19.44 -1.08
CA LYS A 583 -31.64 19.66 0.35
C LYS A 583 -32.18 21.07 0.59
N LYS A 584 -33.41 21.16 1.07
CA LYS A 584 -34.05 22.43 1.44
C LYS A 584 -33.56 22.84 2.83
N ILE A 585 -33.07 24.07 2.96
CA ILE A 585 -32.59 24.63 4.22
C ILE A 585 -33.21 26.00 4.47
N ILE A 586 -33.53 26.29 5.72
CA ILE A 586 -34.04 27.58 6.16
C ILE A 586 -32.90 28.29 6.87
N VAL A 587 -32.59 29.53 6.46
CA VAL A 587 -31.55 30.34 7.07
C VAL A 587 -32.16 31.67 7.46
N THR A 588 -31.93 32.12 8.69
CA THR A 588 -32.46 33.41 9.14
C THR A 588 -31.66 34.58 8.56
N TYR A 589 -32.34 35.69 8.32
CA TYR A 589 -31.72 36.89 7.79
C TYR A 589 -30.53 37.35 8.66
N GLY A 590 -29.40 37.65 8.03
CA GLY A 590 -28.17 38.13 8.66
C GLY A 590 -27.26 37.05 9.22
N GLN A 591 -27.70 35.79 9.33
CA GLN A 591 -26.83 34.69 9.74
C GLN A 591 -25.88 34.24 8.62
N SER A 592 -24.82 33.53 9.00
CA SER A 592 -23.94 32.82 8.07
C SER A 592 -24.36 31.36 7.96
N VAL A 593 -24.28 30.79 6.76
CA VAL A 593 -24.58 29.38 6.49
C VAL A 593 -23.41 28.70 5.81
N HIS A 594 -23.12 27.46 6.21
CA HIS A 594 -22.14 26.60 5.57
C HIS A 594 -22.82 25.50 4.74
N LEU A 595 -22.44 25.39 3.47
CA LEU A 595 -22.89 24.39 2.51
C LEU A 595 -21.70 23.51 2.09
N GLY A 596 -21.65 22.27 2.58
CA GLY A 596 -20.66 21.28 2.15
C GLY A 596 -21.32 20.14 1.38
N CYS A 597 -20.68 19.61 0.33
CA CYS A 597 -21.13 18.32 -0.19
C CYS A 597 -20.67 17.19 0.72
N PHE A 598 -19.37 17.15 1.05
CA PHE A 598 -18.82 16.18 2.00
C PHE A 598 -18.53 16.86 3.34
N VAL A 599 -18.73 16.13 4.44
CA VAL A 599 -18.19 16.54 5.76
C VAL A 599 -16.66 16.61 5.70
N LYS A 600 -16.04 15.64 5.04
CA LYS A 600 -14.61 15.61 4.71
C LYS A 600 -14.46 15.08 3.30
N VAL A 601 -13.86 15.87 2.42
CA VAL A 601 -13.66 15.49 1.02
C VAL A 601 -12.71 14.29 0.95
N PRO A 602 -13.08 13.21 0.25
CA PRO A 602 -12.19 12.08 0.02
C PRO A 602 -10.85 12.56 -0.56
N GLU A 603 -9.75 12.04 -0.05
CA GLU A 603 -8.40 12.54 -0.38
C GLU A 603 -8.14 12.58 -1.89
N ILE A 604 -8.64 11.57 -2.61
CA ILE A 604 -8.52 11.43 -4.07
C ILE A 604 -9.25 12.52 -4.88
N LEU A 605 -10.14 13.28 -4.24
CA LEU A 605 -10.91 14.36 -4.85
C LEU A 605 -10.40 15.76 -4.49
N LYS A 606 -9.43 15.88 -3.57
CA LYS A 606 -8.95 17.19 -3.08
C LYS A 606 -8.30 18.07 -4.14
N ASP A 607 -7.69 17.44 -5.14
CA ASP A 607 -7.01 18.13 -6.24
C ASP A 607 -7.95 18.46 -7.42
N GLN A 608 -9.22 18.03 -7.37
CA GLN A 608 -10.19 18.34 -8.40
C GLN A 608 -10.78 19.75 -8.20
N SER A 609 -11.11 20.39 -9.32
CA SER A 609 -11.76 21.71 -9.29
C SER A 609 -13.20 21.60 -8.80
N VAL A 610 -13.56 22.52 -7.89
CA VAL A 610 -14.92 22.69 -7.38
C VAL A 610 -15.46 24.04 -7.83
N THR A 611 -16.68 24.03 -8.35
CA THR A 611 -17.37 25.24 -8.80
C THR A 611 -18.77 25.28 -8.21
N TRP A 612 -19.10 26.40 -7.55
CA TRP A 612 -20.42 26.64 -7.02
C TRP A 612 -21.21 27.57 -7.94
N TYR A 613 -22.48 27.24 -8.19
CA TYR A 613 -23.41 28.05 -8.94
C TYR A 613 -24.57 28.47 -8.04
N HIS A 614 -25.01 29.73 -8.18
CA HIS A 614 -26.23 30.21 -7.56
C HIS A 614 -27.28 30.48 -8.64
N HIS A 615 -28.50 30.03 -8.38
CA HIS A 615 -29.68 30.28 -9.20
C HIS A 615 -30.59 31.27 -8.48
N SER A 616 -30.45 32.55 -8.83
CA SER A 616 -31.34 33.59 -8.33
C SER A 616 -32.47 33.88 -9.32
N LYS A 617 -33.58 34.43 -8.82
CA LYS A 617 -34.71 34.84 -9.66
C LYS A 617 -34.33 35.92 -10.68
N GLU A 618 -33.38 36.79 -10.34
CA GLU A 618 -32.99 37.94 -11.15
C GLU A 618 -31.90 37.64 -12.18
N LYS A 619 -30.90 36.83 -11.82
CA LYS A 619 -29.69 36.60 -12.63
C LYS A 619 -29.66 35.24 -13.31
N GLY A 620 -30.68 34.40 -13.08
CA GLY A 620 -30.63 33.00 -13.50
C GLY A 620 -29.47 32.27 -12.81
N ARG A 621 -28.83 31.33 -13.53
CA ARG A 621 -27.65 30.60 -13.04
C ARG A 621 -26.38 31.40 -13.28
N TYR A 622 -25.61 31.68 -12.24
CA TYR A 622 -24.29 32.28 -12.34
C TYR A 622 -23.28 31.59 -11.42
N GLU A 623 -22.01 31.64 -11.81
CA GLU A 623 -20.90 31.10 -11.02
C GLU A 623 -20.60 32.02 -9.82
N ILE A 624 -20.46 31.43 -8.64
CA ILE A 624 -20.11 32.16 -7.42
C ILE A 624 -18.63 32.51 -7.45
N LYS A 625 -18.32 33.80 -7.27
CA LYS A 625 -16.95 34.29 -7.12
C LYS A 625 -16.65 34.54 -5.64
N TYR A 626 -15.63 33.87 -5.13
CA TYR A 626 -15.23 33.98 -3.74
C TYR A 626 -14.71 35.38 -3.42
N ASN A 627 -15.11 35.88 -2.25
CA ASN A 627 -14.64 37.14 -1.71
C ASN A 627 -14.67 37.12 -0.18
N PRO A 628 -13.82 37.91 0.50
CA PRO A 628 -13.67 37.83 1.95
C PRO A 628 -14.92 38.20 2.76
N THR A 629 -15.90 38.90 2.16
CA THR A 629 -17.03 39.51 2.87
C THR A 629 -18.36 38.79 2.65
N LYS A 630 -18.47 37.94 1.63
CA LYS A 630 -19.73 37.28 1.26
C LYS A 630 -19.61 35.77 1.04
N TYR A 631 -18.67 35.33 0.20
CA TYR A 631 -18.56 33.93 -0.22
C TYR A 631 -17.17 33.40 0.09
N ILE A 632 -17.05 32.54 1.09
CA ILE A 632 -15.77 31.94 1.52
C ILE A 632 -15.75 30.45 1.15
N GLU A 633 -14.64 30.01 0.55
CA GLU A 633 -14.37 28.59 0.33
C GLU A 633 -13.72 27.96 1.57
N THR A 634 -14.17 26.77 1.98
CA THR A 634 -13.52 26.00 3.05
C THR A 634 -12.45 25.06 2.51
N THR A 635 -11.56 24.56 3.38
CA THR A 635 -10.55 23.56 2.99
C THR A 635 -11.15 22.26 2.47
N GLU A 636 -12.38 21.95 2.89
CA GLU A 636 -13.17 20.80 2.43
C GLU A 636 -14.09 21.19 1.25
N ARG A 637 -13.74 22.26 0.52
CA ARG A 637 -14.42 22.73 -0.70
C ARG A 637 -15.88 23.12 -0.50
N GLY A 638 -16.28 23.38 0.74
CA GLY A 638 -17.59 23.92 1.08
C GLY A 638 -17.69 25.41 0.79
N LEU A 639 -18.93 25.90 0.69
CA LEU A 639 -19.25 27.31 0.53
C LEU A 639 -19.83 27.87 1.83
N VAL A 640 -19.25 28.94 2.36
CA VAL A 640 -19.83 29.74 3.43
C VAL A 640 -20.43 31.01 2.82
N VAL A 641 -21.73 31.21 3.03
CA VAL A 641 -22.43 32.45 2.67
C VAL A 641 -22.58 33.29 3.93
N ILE A 642 -21.89 34.42 3.99
CA ILE A 642 -21.91 35.34 5.14
C ILE A 642 -23.08 36.31 5.02
N SER A 643 -23.70 36.68 6.14
CA SER A 643 -24.74 37.71 6.23
C SER A 643 -25.84 37.51 5.18
N VAL A 644 -26.51 36.35 5.24
CA VAL A 644 -27.55 35.93 4.30
C VAL A 644 -28.69 36.95 4.26
N ASN A 645 -29.06 37.39 3.06
CA ASN A 645 -30.18 38.29 2.81
C ASN A 645 -31.14 37.65 1.79
N GLU A 646 -32.27 38.31 1.49
CA GLU A 646 -33.30 37.75 0.59
C GLU A 646 -32.78 37.39 -0.81
N ALA A 647 -31.76 38.10 -1.32
CA ALA A 647 -31.17 37.83 -2.63
C ALA A 647 -30.27 36.58 -2.65
N ASP A 648 -29.86 36.07 -1.48
CA ASP A 648 -29.17 34.78 -1.32
C ASP A 648 -30.15 33.61 -1.19
N GLY A 649 -31.46 33.86 -1.26
CA GLY A 649 -32.45 32.81 -1.39
C GLY A 649 -32.42 32.21 -2.80
N GLY A 650 -32.47 30.89 -2.89
CA GLY A 650 -32.44 30.19 -4.17
C GLY A 650 -31.70 28.87 -4.15
N ARG A 651 -31.45 28.34 -5.35
CA ARG A 651 -30.78 27.04 -5.52
C ARG A 651 -29.28 27.24 -5.66
N TYR A 652 -28.51 26.47 -4.90
CA TYR A 652 -27.05 26.42 -4.96
C TYR A 652 -26.61 25.04 -5.45
N ASP A 653 -25.85 24.97 -6.52
CA ASP A 653 -25.35 23.73 -7.10
C ASP A 653 -23.82 23.69 -6.98
N CYS A 654 -23.30 22.58 -6.47
CA CYS A 654 -21.87 22.32 -6.42
C CYS A 654 -21.49 21.31 -7.48
N HIS A 655 -20.54 21.67 -8.34
CA HIS A 655 -19.97 20.82 -9.37
C HIS A 655 -18.53 20.45 -9.02
N LEU A 656 -18.17 19.18 -9.18
CA LEU A 656 -16.83 18.63 -8.93
C LEU A 656 -16.32 17.94 -10.19
N GLY A 657 -15.25 18.48 -10.80
CA GLY A 657 -14.72 17.97 -12.06
C GLY A 657 -15.74 18.03 -13.22
N GLY A 658 -16.63 19.02 -13.19
CA GLY A 658 -17.67 19.24 -14.21
C GLY A 658 -19.04 18.64 -13.91
N SER A 659 -19.12 17.55 -13.12
CA SER A 659 -20.39 16.88 -12.79
C SER A 659 -21.07 17.48 -11.56
N LEU A 660 -22.41 17.48 -11.53
CA LEU A 660 -23.20 17.92 -10.38
C LEU A 660 -23.00 16.95 -9.19
N LEU A 661 -22.54 17.48 -8.05
CA LEU A 661 -22.24 16.69 -6.85
C LEU A 661 -23.33 16.79 -5.79
N CYS A 662 -23.76 18.00 -5.47
CA CYS A 662 -24.84 18.24 -4.50
C CYS A 662 -25.61 19.53 -4.80
N SER A 663 -26.85 19.62 -4.34
CA SER A 663 -27.75 20.76 -4.61
C SER A 663 -28.50 21.21 -3.36
N TYR A 664 -28.35 22.46 -2.99
CA TYR A 664 -29.05 23.10 -1.87
C TYR A 664 -30.15 24.03 -2.38
N ASN A 665 -31.22 24.17 -1.60
CA ASN A 665 -32.24 25.19 -1.83
C ASN A 665 -32.45 26.00 -0.55
N ILE A 666 -31.98 27.24 -0.55
CA ILE A 666 -32.03 28.14 0.60
C ILE A 666 -33.32 28.94 0.55
N THR A 667 -34.10 28.86 1.62
CA THR A 667 -35.20 29.77 1.91
C THR A 667 -34.79 30.69 3.05
N VAL A 668 -34.78 31.99 2.78
CA VAL A 668 -34.38 32.99 3.79
C VAL A 668 -35.61 33.34 4.61
N ASP A 669 -35.56 33.06 5.90
CA ASP A 669 -36.63 33.42 6.81
C ASP A 669 -36.50 34.89 7.20
N ALA A 670 -37.42 35.69 6.67
CA ALA A 670 -37.58 37.09 6.96
C ALA A 670 -38.50 37.35 8.17
N HIS A 671 -38.96 36.32 8.91
CA HIS A 671 -39.70 36.48 10.17
C HIS A 671 -38.84 37.06 11.31
N ARG A 672 -38.58 38.36 11.14
CA ARG A 672 -38.82 39.44 12.08
C ARG A 672 -38.38 39.24 13.52
N CYS A 673 -37.32 39.98 13.86
CA CYS A 673 -37.31 40.91 15.00
C CYS A 673 -38.48 41.91 14.91
N THR A 674 -39.74 41.47 14.92
CA THR A 674 -40.88 42.35 15.15
C THR A 674 -41.27 42.30 16.61
N PRO A 675 -41.59 43.46 17.22
CA PRO A 675 -42.10 43.51 18.58
C PRO A 675 -43.30 42.55 18.73
N PRO A 676 -43.37 41.73 19.79
CA PRO A 676 -44.55 40.93 20.07
C PRO A 676 -45.79 41.82 20.17
N ASN A 677 -46.85 41.49 19.43
CA ASN A 677 -48.11 42.26 19.42
C ASN A 677 -48.94 42.12 20.72
N LYS A 678 -48.45 41.38 21.73
CA LYS A 678 -49.15 41.15 23.01
C LYS A 678 -48.19 41.38 24.18
N SER A 679 -48.64 42.19 25.15
CA SER A 679 -47.88 42.57 26.34
C SER A 679 -47.39 41.39 27.18
N ASN A 680 -48.10 40.25 27.16
CA ASN A 680 -47.71 39.04 27.90
C ASN A 680 -46.51 38.30 27.28
N ASP A 681 -46.32 38.38 25.97
CA ASP A 681 -45.18 37.76 25.28
C ASP A 681 -43.88 38.55 25.53
N TYR A 682 -43.99 39.86 25.75
CA TYR A 682 -42.88 40.74 26.15
C TYR A 682 -42.28 40.33 27.49
N GLN A 683 -43.10 39.98 28.48
CA GLN A 683 -42.62 39.55 29.80
C GLN A 683 -41.91 38.20 29.74
N LYS A 684 -42.39 37.28 28.91
CA LYS A 684 -41.77 35.95 28.75
C LYS A 684 -40.43 36.06 28.02
N ILE A 685 -40.39 36.79 26.91
CA ILE A 685 -39.15 37.01 26.14
C ILE A 685 -38.15 37.82 26.96
N TYR A 686 -38.58 38.85 27.71
CA TYR A 686 -37.70 39.61 28.60
C TYR A 686 -37.16 38.74 29.75
N SER A 687 -37.98 37.87 30.34
CA SER A 687 -37.55 36.91 31.35
C SER A 687 -36.53 35.92 30.81
N ASP A 688 -36.75 35.38 29.61
CA ASP A 688 -35.82 34.46 28.95
C ASP A 688 -34.51 35.17 28.58
N TRP A 689 -34.58 36.42 28.12
CA TRP A 689 -33.40 37.24 27.83
C TRP A 689 -32.62 37.60 29.10
N CYS A 690 -33.29 37.91 30.21
CA CYS A 690 -32.66 38.08 31.52
C CYS A 690 -31.99 36.79 32.01
N HIS A 691 -32.61 35.62 31.77
CA HIS A 691 -32.04 34.33 32.12
C HIS A 691 -30.80 33.99 31.30
N GLU A 692 -30.82 34.23 29.98
CA GLU A 692 -29.66 34.07 29.11
C GLU A 692 -28.56 35.09 29.45
N PHE A 693 -28.93 36.34 29.75
CA PHE A 693 -27.97 37.36 30.15
C PHE A 693 -27.28 37.05 31.48
N GLU A 694 -28.00 36.49 32.46
CA GLU A 694 -27.40 36.01 33.71
C GLU A 694 -26.53 34.76 33.50
N LYS A 695 -26.92 33.84 32.59
CA LYS A 695 -26.03 32.76 32.16
C LYS A 695 -24.74 33.30 31.54
N TYR A 696 -24.85 34.27 30.63
CA TYR A 696 -23.70 34.91 29.99
C TYR A 696 -22.80 35.61 31.01
N LYS A 697 -23.36 36.37 31.95
CA LYS A 697 -22.60 36.95 33.09
C LYS A 697 -21.89 35.88 33.92
N SER A 698 -22.55 34.75 34.19
CA SER A 698 -21.92 33.64 34.94
C SER A 698 -20.77 33.01 34.15
N ALA A 699 -20.93 32.85 32.83
CA ALA A 699 -19.92 32.32 31.93
C ALA A 699 -18.72 33.29 31.82
N MET A 700 -18.99 34.60 31.73
CA MET A 700 -17.98 35.67 31.76
C MET A 700 -17.20 35.66 33.08
N LYS A 701 -17.87 35.63 34.25
CA LYS A 701 -17.19 35.51 35.55
C LYS A 701 -16.37 34.23 35.67
N THR A 702 -16.87 33.12 35.11
CA THR A 702 -16.15 31.85 35.10
C THR A 702 -14.92 31.92 34.19
N TRP A 703 -15.03 32.59 33.05
CA TRP A 703 -13.93 32.86 32.14
C TRP A 703 -12.88 33.79 32.77
N GLU A 704 -13.28 34.89 33.41
CA GLU A 704 -12.40 35.81 34.14
C GLU A 704 -11.65 35.09 35.28
N LYS A 705 -12.35 34.21 36.01
CA LYS A 705 -11.74 33.39 37.07
C LYS A 705 -10.71 32.40 36.51
N LYS A 706 -10.98 31.80 35.34
CA LYS A 706 -10.03 30.94 34.62
C LYS A 706 -8.85 31.75 34.05
N GLN A 707 -9.09 32.96 33.57
CA GLN A 707 -8.05 33.88 33.10
C GLN A 707 -7.09 34.24 34.25
N ALA A 708 -7.62 34.59 35.43
CA ALA A 708 -6.82 34.88 36.62
C ALA A 708 -5.99 33.68 37.10
N GLN A 709 -6.52 32.46 36.97
CA GLN A 709 -5.79 31.22 37.27
C GLN A 709 -4.66 30.91 36.26
N CYS A 710 -4.80 31.35 35.00
CA CYS A 710 -3.73 31.30 34.01
C CYS A 710 -2.65 32.36 34.28
N SER A 711 -3.02 33.54 34.78
CA SER A 711 -2.09 34.62 35.11
C SER A 711 -1.18 34.33 36.32
N SER A 712 -1.60 33.45 37.24
CA SER A 712 -0.84 33.15 38.47
C SER A 712 0.20 32.04 38.34
N LYS A 713 0.39 31.44 37.15
CA LYS A 713 1.29 30.27 36.93
C LYS A 713 2.53 30.55 36.07
N GLN A 714 2.89 31.80 35.82
CA GLN A 714 4.15 32.16 35.14
C GLN A 714 5.24 32.64 36.11
N ASN A 715 5.66 31.76 37.02
CA ASN A 715 6.96 31.87 37.69
C ASN A 715 7.46 30.45 37.93
N TYR A 716 8.17 29.86 36.96
CA TYR A 716 9.29 28.92 37.15
C TYR A 716 9.84 28.50 35.77
N SER A 717 11.00 29.06 35.45
CA SER A 717 12.15 28.51 34.71
C SER A 717 11.99 27.65 33.44
N ASN A 718 12.54 28.23 32.36
CA ASN A 718 13.44 27.67 31.34
C ASN A 718 12.98 26.60 30.32
N GLN A 719 12.99 27.08 29.07
CA GLN A 719 13.48 26.47 27.81
C GLN A 719 12.87 25.14 27.35
N HIS A 720 12.13 25.20 26.23
CA HIS A 720 12.07 24.16 25.20
C HIS A 720 11.28 24.66 23.96
N PRO A 721 11.35 24.01 22.79
CA PRO A 721 12.46 24.09 21.86
C PRO A 721 11.89 24.26 20.44
N ASN A 722 11.39 25.44 20.08
CA ASN A 722 10.94 25.69 18.71
C ASN A 722 11.02 27.18 18.41
N ASP A 723 12.23 27.71 18.47
CA ASP A 723 12.55 28.90 17.70
C ASP A 723 12.60 28.49 16.22
N VAL A 724 11.72 29.07 15.41
CA VAL A 724 11.85 29.07 13.95
C VAL A 724 11.77 30.51 13.46
N PHE A 725 12.92 30.99 13.02
CA PHE A 725 13.08 32.21 12.22
C PHE A 725 12.28 32.10 10.91
N GLN A 726 11.67 33.20 10.48
CA GLN A 726 11.32 33.40 9.07
C GLN A 726 12.26 34.44 8.44
N ARG A 727 12.98 33.98 7.40
CA ARG A 727 13.67 34.82 6.43
C ARG A 727 12.66 35.62 5.62
N ASN A 728 12.94 36.91 5.48
CA ASN A 728 12.25 37.84 4.59
C ASN A 728 12.58 37.53 3.11
N PRO A 729 11.60 37.60 2.18
CA PRO A 729 11.89 37.73 0.77
C PRO A 729 12.07 39.22 0.44
N ASN A 730 13.32 39.65 0.35
CA ASN A 730 13.84 40.69 -0.54
C ASN A 730 15.38 40.71 -0.45
N VAL A 731 15.98 39.64 -0.98
CA VAL A 731 17.10 39.61 -1.96
C VAL A 731 16.83 38.40 -2.85
#